data_AF-A0A817GMG0-F1
#
_entry.id   AF-A0A817GMG0-F1
#
_cell.length_a   1.000
_cell.length_b   1.000
_cell.length_c   1.000
_cell.angle_alpha   90.00
_cell.angle_beta   90.00
_cell.angle_gamma   90.00
#
_symmetry.space_group_name_H-M   'P 1'
#
loop_
_entity.id
_entity.type
_entity.pdbx_description
1 polymer ?
#
loop_
_entity_poly.entity_id
_entity_poly.type
_entity_poly.pdbx_seq_one_letter_code
_entity_poly.pdbx_strand_id
1 'polypeptide(L)'
;MPSQAETEEDHEQQKSKKPADTAFKQQRLPAWQPIITANTALPVFLIIGLTFIPIGIVLVITSERVLEYDIDYTDTKCLSTGTQDTCAQVLEKANYTGQTCTCTINFSLDKAFDGDVYFYYGLINYYQNHRRYVRSRDDNQLLGKEGDAASDCQPYQKGNYNGTDKNYTPCGAIANSKFNDTLYLLYNGNVNVTLTNLGIAWSTDKAVKFKNPNNAATYFSSYPKPPNWQITAWDLDKSNDDNNGYQNEDFIVWMRTAAMPTFRKLYRKLQRNSGGTFENGLPQGNYSLVVTYNYPVTSFAGRKQFIISTTSWMGGKNPFLGWAYIAVGIVYLPNDERLIVDYSCAWQKEILIQGRMYISQNYLCFYANFLKWETSLCLKFKDIVGITREKTAKVIPNALEIRSNKNDKYFFASFATRDKTYAMIFRIWQTVLIDQPISSQQLWNMIHQCYGNDLDMTTDEEDNYNKQENSSTSDKNSPNQQTKNETNDKHCAVTPNSVCSKSSEKEEIDDHSSISSCGGRQIDDDNYNDDYNISIIPINEQANRNTLIRQTNLDINKQDNSFIAMPIIQGFFCFLFYIKINLKKKFLNVETTYLTKCPCQSHLATQLIDRTYSMPVERLFDYLFGDNDFVVAYHASRRIKGFHMEFYYCVFYYVNLFSIDYHATEWNLNEKTEKRERLCTYKVDVAAVFGATTICSNEKQVIQCELSKSHYIVDTEVRNEGIKYADAFFVASRYCLIQTGPNKSHLKVTCEVRYIRSLMIIIKCKYKLIFLNLILLNEYIPIG
;
A
#
# COMPACT_ATOMS: atom_id res chain seq x y z
N MET A 1 -11.54 59.80 -80.72
CA MET A 1 -12.57 59.14 -79.89
C MET A 1 -12.18 57.67 -79.71
N PRO A 2 -12.56 57.02 -78.60
CA PRO A 2 -11.90 55.80 -78.12
C PRO A 2 -12.79 54.54 -78.15
N SER A 3 -12.20 53.37 -77.90
CA SER A 3 -12.89 52.26 -77.22
C SER A 3 -11.90 51.36 -76.46
N GLN A 4 -11.93 51.51 -75.13
CA GLN A 4 -11.82 50.48 -74.08
C GLN A 4 -10.69 49.43 -74.13
N ALA A 5 -9.92 49.43 -73.04
CA ALA A 5 -9.19 48.28 -72.55
C ALA A 5 -9.87 47.79 -71.27
N GLU A 6 -10.06 46.48 -71.14
CA GLU A 6 -10.35 45.81 -69.88
C GLU A 6 -9.07 45.07 -69.45
N THR A 7 -8.72 45.19 -68.18
CA THR A 7 -7.61 44.44 -67.57
C THR A 7 -8.08 43.94 -66.22
N GLU A 8 -8.09 42.62 -66.02
CA GLU A 8 -8.39 41.99 -64.73
C GLU A 8 -7.16 42.12 -63.82
N GLU A 9 -7.33 42.58 -62.57
CA GLU A 9 -6.29 42.57 -61.54
C GLU A 9 -6.57 41.48 -60.50
N ASP A 10 -5.63 40.55 -60.34
CA ASP A 10 -5.65 39.51 -59.30
C ASP A 10 -5.38 40.13 -57.91
N HIS A 11 -6.35 40.01 -56.99
CA HIS A 11 -6.18 40.46 -55.61
C HIS A 11 -5.48 39.44 -54.71
N GLU A 12 -4.22 39.72 -54.35
CA GLU A 12 -3.45 38.95 -53.39
C GLU A 12 -4.06 39.02 -51.97
N GLN A 13 -4.56 37.88 -51.44
CA GLN A 13 -5.17 37.83 -50.11
C GLN A 13 -4.12 37.95 -48.98
N GLN A 14 -4.20 39.02 -48.18
CA GLN A 14 -3.35 39.20 -47.00
C GLN A 14 -3.51 38.08 -45.96
N LYS A 15 -2.41 37.37 -45.67
CA LYS A 15 -2.36 36.35 -44.59
C LYS A 15 -2.44 37.00 -43.21
N SER A 16 -3.63 36.96 -42.61
CA SER A 16 -3.88 37.43 -41.25
C SER A 16 -3.03 36.67 -40.22
N LYS A 17 -2.44 37.41 -39.26
CA LYS A 17 -1.72 36.86 -38.11
C LYS A 17 -2.64 36.56 -36.91
N LYS A 18 -3.96 36.75 -37.03
CA LYS A 18 -4.91 36.48 -35.93
C LYS A 18 -4.95 34.95 -35.67
N PRO A 19 -4.77 34.47 -34.43
CA PRO A 19 -4.96 33.06 -34.12
C PRO A 19 -6.42 32.67 -34.40
N ALA A 20 -6.63 31.50 -35.01
CA ALA A 20 -7.96 31.07 -35.42
C ALA A 20 -8.93 30.98 -34.23
N ASP A 21 -10.13 31.54 -34.41
CA ASP A 21 -11.14 31.73 -33.39
C ASP A 21 -12.03 30.49 -33.26
N THR A 22 -11.44 29.38 -32.79
CA THR A 22 -12.16 28.11 -32.55
C THR A 22 -12.10 27.74 -31.09
N ALA A 23 -13.17 27.14 -30.55
CA ALA A 23 -13.29 26.79 -29.13
C ALA A 23 -12.10 25.97 -28.60
N PHE A 24 -11.52 25.08 -29.42
CA PHE A 24 -10.30 24.35 -29.09
C PHE A 24 -9.06 25.28 -28.97
N LYS A 25 -8.80 26.12 -29.97
CA LYS A 25 -7.62 27.02 -29.99
C LYS A 25 -7.72 28.15 -28.97
N GLN A 26 -8.93 28.58 -28.62
CA GLN A 26 -9.21 29.60 -27.63
C GLN A 26 -9.43 29.02 -26.21
N GLN A 27 -9.30 27.70 -26.03
CA GLN A 27 -9.50 26.99 -24.75
C GLN A 27 -10.90 27.21 -24.11
N ARG A 28 -11.93 27.37 -24.95
CA ARG A 28 -13.35 27.57 -24.56
C ARG A 28 -14.20 26.32 -24.81
N LEU A 29 -13.61 25.13 -24.76
CA LEU A 29 -14.38 23.89 -24.83
C LEU A 29 -15.29 23.76 -23.59
N PRO A 30 -16.52 23.24 -23.72
CA PRO A 30 -17.33 22.91 -22.56
C PRO A 30 -16.62 21.83 -21.75
N ALA A 31 -16.29 22.14 -20.49
CA ALA A 31 -15.57 21.27 -19.58
C ALA A 31 -16.34 21.15 -18.27
N TRP A 32 -16.56 19.93 -17.80
CA TRP A 32 -17.06 19.69 -16.45
C TRP A 32 -15.89 19.80 -15.47
N GLN A 33 -16.00 20.71 -14.51
CA GLN A 33 -14.97 20.99 -13.51
C GLN A 33 -15.52 20.71 -12.09
N PRO A 34 -15.63 19.43 -11.68
CA PRO A 34 -16.18 19.08 -10.38
C PRO A 34 -15.24 19.54 -9.25
N ILE A 35 -15.74 20.44 -8.39
CA ILE A 35 -15.06 20.83 -7.16
C ILE A 35 -15.47 19.82 -6.08
N ILE A 36 -14.56 18.90 -5.74
CA ILE A 36 -14.81 17.89 -4.71
C ILE A 36 -14.78 18.56 -3.34
N THR A 37 -15.95 18.66 -2.70
CA THR A 37 -16.16 19.14 -1.33
C THR A 37 -16.56 17.97 -0.42
N ALA A 38 -16.48 18.16 0.91
CA ALA A 38 -16.89 17.13 1.88
C ALA A 38 -18.33 16.64 1.63
N ASN A 39 -19.27 17.55 1.39
CA ASN A 39 -20.69 17.25 1.14
C ASN A 39 -20.89 16.42 -0.15
N THR A 40 -20.02 16.57 -1.16
CA THR A 40 -20.05 15.74 -2.38
C THR A 40 -19.29 14.42 -2.23
N ALA A 41 -18.30 14.34 -1.34
CA ALA A 41 -17.45 13.17 -1.18
C ALA A 41 -18.01 12.16 -0.18
N LEU A 42 -18.60 12.62 0.94
CA LEU A 42 -19.13 11.77 1.99
C LEU A 42 -20.22 10.79 1.50
N PRO A 43 -21.22 11.20 0.68
CA PRO A 43 -22.19 10.26 0.12
C PRO A 43 -21.55 9.21 -0.80
N VAL A 44 -20.51 9.58 -1.55
CA VAL A 44 -19.78 8.64 -2.42
C VAL A 44 -19.04 7.59 -1.59
N PHE A 45 -18.38 7.99 -0.51
CA PHE A 45 -17.74 7.03 0.40
C PHE A 45 -18.75 6.12 1.11
N LEU A 46 -19.91 6.63 1.53
CA LEU A 46 -20.99 5.83 2.10
C LEU A 46 -21.55 4.80 1.10
N ILE A 47 -21.77 5.21 -0.16
CA ILE A 47 -22.21 4.30 -1.23
C ILE A 47 -21.16 3.21 -1.52
N ILE A 48 -19.87 3.57 -1.54
CA ILE A 48 -18.78 2.59 -1.69
C ILE A 48 -18.80 1.60 -0.51
N GLY A 49 -18.93 2.07 0.73
CA GLY A 49 -19.00 1.19 1.91
C GLY A 49 -20.20 0.24 1.89
N LEU A 50 -21.40 0.78 1.66
CA LEU A 50 -22.66 0.02 1.60
C LEU A 50 -22.68 -1.01 0.46
N THR A 51 -21.91 -0.81 -0.61
CA THR A 51 -21.80 -1.77 -1.71
C THR A 51 -20.65 -2.76 -1.52
N PHE A 52 -19.48 -2.31 -1.06
CA PHE A 52 -18.29 -3.15 -0.98
C PHE A 52 -18.32 -4.13 0.20
N ILE A 53 -18.91 -3.75 1.34
CA ILE A 53 -19.04 -4.65 2.49
C ILE A 53 -19.87 -5.91 2.16
N PRO A 54 -21.11 -5.84 1.63
CA PRO A 54 -21.88 -7.04 1.31
C PRO A 54 -21.25 -7.86 0.18
N ILE A 55 -20.67 -7.21 -0.84
CA ILE A 55 -19.89 -7.91 -1.87
C ILE A 55 -18.73 -8.68 -1.23
N GLY A 56 -17.94 -8.03 -0.37
CA GLY A 56 -16.81 -8.64 0.33
C GLY A 56 -17.22 -9.82 1.22
N ILE A 57 -18.33 -9.70 1.96
CA ILE A 57 -18.89 -10.80 2.76
C ILE A 57 -19.28 -11.99 1.88
N VAL A 58 -19.97 -11.75 0.76
CA VAL A 58 -20.32 -12.83 -0.20
C VAL A 58 -19.06 -13.51 -0.74
N LEU A 59 -18.03 -12.74 -1.13
CA LEU A 59 -16.75 -13.26 -1.63
C LEU A 59 -15.97 -14.08 -0.57
N VAL A 60 -16.01 -13.69 0.71
CA VAL A 60 -15.41 -14.49 1.80
C VAL A 60 -16.18 -15.80 1.97
N ILE A 61 -17.51 -15.76 2.02
CA ILE A 61 -18.35 -16.96 2.23
C ILE A 61 -18.20 -17.95 1.06
N THR A 62 -18.19 -17.48 -0.19
CA THR A 62 -18.00 -18.36 -1.36
C THR A 62 -16.60 -18.98 -1.37
N SER A 63 -15.56 -18.24 -0.97
CA SER A 63 -14.20 -18.76 -0.82
C SER A 63 -14.09 -19.80 0.30
N GLU A 64 -14.68 -19.57 1.47
CA GLU A 64 -14.60 -20.51 2.59
C GLU A 64 -15.45 -21.78 2.39
N ARG A 65 -16.45 -21.74 1.50
CA ARG A 65 -17.17 -22.94 1.04
C ARG A 65 -16.35 -23.84 0.10
N VAL A 66 -15.26 -23.34 -0.49
CA VAL A 66 -14.36 -24.19 -1.28
C VAL A 66 -13.59 -25.12 -0.35
N LEU A 67 -13.70 -26.43 -0.60
CA LEU A 67 -12.92 -27.44 0.10
C LEU A 67 -11.61 -27.64 -0.65
N GLU A 68 -10.51 -27.69 0.10
CA GLU A 68 -9.16 -27.93 -0.40
C GLU A 68 -8.42 -28.85 0.58
N TYR A 69 -7.67 -29.82 0.04
CA TYR A 69 -6.86 -30.77 0.81
C TYR A 69 -5.50 -30.92 0.14
N ASP A 70 -4.41 -30.64 0.85
CA ASP A 70 -3.05 -30.63 0.33
C ASP A 70 -2.14 -31.71 0.95
N ILE A 71 -1.35 -32.37 0.09
CA ILE A 71 -0.47 -33.47 0.47
C ILE A 71 0.93 -33.16 -0.06
N ASP A 72 1.85 -32.73 0.80
CA ASP A 72 3.29 -32.74 0.48
C ASP A 72 3.78 -34.19 0.43
N TYR A 73 4.38 -34.59 -0.71
CA TYR A 73 4.93 -35.92 -0.95
C TYR A 73 6.45 -35.90 -1.25
N THR A 74 7.15 -34.83 -0.87
CA THR A 74 8.57 -34.65 -1.16
C THR A 74 9.48 -35.51 -0.28
N ASP A 75 9.22 -35.48 1.03
CA ASP A 75 10.14 -35.93 2.09
C ASP A 75 9.74 -37.32 2.65
N THR A 76 9.85 -37.51 3.97
CA THR A 76 9.58 -38.74 4.73
C THR A 76 8.18 -39.33 4.57
N LYS A 77 7.23 -38.59 3.97
CA LYS A 77 5.89 -39.08 3.64
C LYS A 77 5.88 -40.05 2.46
N CYS A 78 6.86 -39.96 1.55
CA CYS A 78 6.95 -40.79 0.35
C CYS A 78 8.07 -41.83 0.49
N LEU A 79 7.80 -42.88 1.26
CA LEU A 79 8.69 -44.03 1.44
C LEU A 79 8.57 -44.99 0.24
N SER A 80 9.72 -45.47 -0.22
CA SER A 80 9.80 -46.39 -1.37
C SER A 80 9.22 -47.77 -1.02
N THR A 81 8.38 -48.31 -1.91
CA THR A 81 7.72 -49.60 -1.71
C THR A 81 8.74 -50.74 -1.56
N GLY A 82 8.92 -51.24 -0.33
CA GLY A 82 9.83 -52.33 -0.01
C GLY A 82 11.18 -51.91 0.60
N THR A 83 11.43 -50.63 0.87
CA THR A 83 12.62 -50.15 1.60
C THR A 83 12.26 -49.08 2.64
N GLN A 84 13.20 -48.71 3.51
CA GLN A 84 13.03 -47.60 4.47
C GLN A 84 13.51 -46.24 3.93
N ASP A 85 14.06 -46.19 2.71
CA ASP A 85 14.49 -44.95 2.06
C ASP A 85 13.30 -44.15 1.50
N THR A 86 13.41 -42.83 1.46
CA THR A 86 12.46 -41.97 0.73
C THR A 86 12.69 -42.08 -0.78
N CYS A 87 11.67 -41.86 -1.60
CA CYS A 87 11.86 -41.88 -3.06
C CYS A 87 12.87 -40.83 -3.56
N ALA A 88 13.01 -39.69 -2.88
CA ALA A 88 14.06 -38.72 -3.17
C ALA A 88 15.47 -39.32 -2.96
N GLN A 89 15.69 -40.01 -1.83
CA GLN A 89 16.96 -40.69 -1.54
C GLN A 89 17.26 -41.82 -2.53
N VAL A 90 16.24 -42.57 -2.97
CA VAL A 90 16.40 -43.62 -4.00
C VAL A 90 16.90 -43.01 -5.31
N LEU A 91 16.31 -41.89 -5.75
CA LEU A 91 16.73 -41.18 -6.97
C LEU A 91 18.14 -40.57 -6.84
N GLU A 92 18.48 -40.01 -5.67
CA GLU A 92 19.81 -39.47 -5.39
C GLU A 92 20.88 -40.57 -5.39
N LYS A 93 20.65 -41.72 -4.72
CA LYS A 93 21.53 -42.90 -4.76
C LYS A 93 21.72 -43.44 -6.18
N ALA A 94 20.70 -43.32 -7.03
CA ALA A 94 20.72 -43.73 -8.42
C ALA A 94 21.35 -42.71 -9.38
N ASN A 95 21.93 -41.60 -8.89
CA ASN A 95 22.40 -40.48 -9.73
C ASN A 95 21.35 -40.01 -10.77
N TYR A 96 20.07 -40.12 -10.42
CA TYR A 96 18.92 -39.81 -11.28
C TYR A 96 18.83 -40.65 -12.58
N THR A 97 19.55 -41.77 -12.71
CA THR A 97 19.55 -42.60 -13.92
C THR A 97 18.46 -43.67 -13.91
N GLY A 98 17.35 -43.43 -14.62
CA GLY A 98 16.40 -44.46 -15.10
C GLY A 98 15.59 -45.22 -14.04
N GLN A 99 15.88 -45.07 -12.75
CA GLN A 99 15.20 -45.78 -11.68
C GLN A 99 13.88 -45.08 -11.30
N THR A 100 12.76 -45.77 -11.50
CA THR A 100 11.44 -45.31 -11.04
C THR A 100 11.22 -45.68 -9.57
N CYS A 101 10.76 -44.75 -8.75
CA CYS A 101 10.36 -45.04 -7.36
C CYS A 101 8.86 -44.88 -7.19
N THR A 102 8.20 -45.81 -6.49
CA THR A 102 6.78 -45.72 -6.16
C THR A 102 6.56 -45.68 -4.66
N CYS A 103 5.70 -44.75 -4.22
CA CYS A 103 5.26 -44.63 -2.82
C CYS A 103 3.73 -44.50 -2.74
N THR A 104 3.17 -44.92 -1.61
CA THR A 104 1.73 -44.85 -1.32
C THR A 104 1.50 -44.07 -0.04
N ILE A 105 0.71 -43.01 -0.12
CA ILE A 105 0.40 -42.11 0.99
C ILE A 105 -1.09 -42.25 1.32
N ASN A 106 -1.37 -42.75 2.52
CA ASN A 106 -2.75 -42.92 3.01
C ASN A 106 -3.22 -41.65 3.73
N PHE A 107 -4.44 -41.22 3.45
CA PHE A 107 -5.07 -40.05 4.04
C PHE A 107 -6.60 -40.23 4.14
N SER A 108 -7.28 -39.38 4.90
CA SER A 108 -8.74 -39.36 5.00
C SER A 108 -9.28 -37.99 4.61
N LEU A 109 -10.39 -37.97 3.88
CA LEU A 109 -11.17 -36.75 3.65
C LEU A 109 -12.26 -36.67 4.71
N ASP A 110 -12.25 -35.59 5.51
CA ASP A 110 -13.20 -35.37 6.62
C ASP A 110 -14.59 -34.92 6.16
N LYS A 111 -14.71 -34.49 4.90
CA LYS A 111 -15.95 -34.07 4.25
C LYS A 111 -15.99 -34.61 2.82
N ALA A 112 -17.19 -34.81 2.29
CA ALA A 112 -17.36 -35.06 0.86
C ALA A 112 -16.98 -33.80 0.05
N PHE A 113 -16.33 -33.98 -1.09
CA PHE A 113 -16.03 -32.92 -2.05
C PHE A 113 -17.07 -33.01 -3.15
N ASP A 114 -18.20 -32.35 -2.95
CA ASP A 114 -19.36 -32.43 -3.83
C ASP A 114 -19.16 -31.66 -5.16
N GLY A 115 -19.75 -32.18 -6.23
CA GLY A 115 -19.72 -31.60 -7.56
C GLY A 115 -18.41 -31.85 -8.31
N ASP A 116 -17.90 -30.81 -8.97
CA ASP A 116 -16.72 -30.92 -9.83
C ASP A 116 -15.43 -30.76 -9.01
N VAL A 117 -14.67 -31.84 -8.93
CA VAL A 117 -13.41 -31.92 -8.18
C VAL A 117 -12.21 -31.88 -9.13
N TYR A 118 -11.23 -31.06 -8.77
CA TYR A 118 -10.03 -30.78 -9.55
C TYR A 118 -8.79 -31.20 -8.77
N PHE A 119 -7.85 -31.83 -9.46
CA PHE A 119 -6.61 -32.34 -8.89
C PHE A 119 -5.44 -31.56 -9.48
N TYR A 120 -4.59 -30.99 -8.62
CA TYR A 120 -3.44 -30.19 -9.02
C TYR A 120 -2.15 -30.81 -8.49
N TYR A 121 -1.06 -30.66 -9.24
CA TYR A 121 0.29 -30.73 -8.64
C TYR A 121 0.74 -29.31 -8.30
N GLY A 122 1.28 -29.14 -7.10
CA GLY A 122 1.94 -27.94 -6.60
C GLY A 122 3.45 -28.10 -6.64
N LEU A 123 4.16 -27.06 -7.08
CA LEU A 123 5.61 -26.95 -6.94
C LEU A 123 5.92 -25.70 -6.13
N ILE A 124 6.75 -25.85 -5.10
CA ILE A 124 7.25 -24.79 -4.23
C ILE A 124 8.74 -24.58 -4.53
N ASN A 125 9.19 -23.33 -4.52
CA ASN A 125 10.58 -22.94 -4.76
C ASN A 125 11.08 -23.32 -6.18
N TYR A 126 10.21 -23.19 -7.19
CA TYR A 126 10.51 -23.46 -8.61
C TYR A 126 10.25 -22.22 -9.48
N TYR A 127 11.31 -21.57 -9.97
CA TYR A 127 11.23 -20.24 -10.59
C TYR A 127 10.89 -20.26 -12.10
N GLN A 128 9.65 -20.61 -12.47
CA GLN A 128 9.17 -20.53 -13.87
C GLN A 128 9.18 -19.09 -14.43
N ASN A 129 9.21 -18.08 -13.58
CA ASN A 129 9.20 -16.66 -13.95
C ASN A 129 10.58 -16.09 -14.33
N HIS A 130 11.66 -16.86 -14.22
CA HIS A 130 13.01 -16.39 -14.55
C HIS A 130 13.13 -16.01 -16.04
N ARG A 131 13.64 -14.81 -16.35
CA ARG A 131 13.65 -14.23 -17.72
C ARG A 131 14.22 -15.17 -18.80
N ARG A 132 15.33 -15.87 -18.52
CA ARG A 132 15.92 -16.82 -19.48
C ARG A 132 15.06 -18.08 -19.66
N TYR A 133 14.36 -18.52 -18.61
CA TYR A 133 13.47 -19.68 -18.68
C TYR A 133 12.22 -19.34 -19.49
N VAL A 134 11.53 -18.23 -19.19
CA VAL A 134 10.30 -17.79 -19.88
C VAL A 134 10.51 -17.58 -21.38
N ARG A 135 11.68 -17.08 -21.79
CA ARG A 135 12.04 -16.92 -23.21
C ARG A 135 12.37 -18.23 -23.93
N SER A 136 12.81 -19.26 -23.21
CA SER A 136 13.37 -20.47 -23.82
C SER A 136 12.30 -21.44 -24.31
N ARG A 137 11.69 -21.08 -25.44
CA ARG A 137 10.74 -21.84 -26.27
C ARG A 137 10.68 -21.25 -27.69
N ASP A 138 10.08 -21.97 -28.62
CA ASP A 138 9.78 -21.48 -29.98
C ASP A 138 8.27 -21.57 -30.27
N ASP A 139 7.60 -20.43 -30.32
CA ASP A 139 6.15 -20.38 -30.58
C ASP A 139 5.77 -20.75 -32.02
N ASN A 140 6.69 -20.66 -33.01
CA ASN A 140 6.42 -21.17 -34.37
C ASN A 140 6.49 -22.69 -34.40
N GLN A 141 7.47 -23.28 -33.71
CA GLN A 141 7.56 -24.74 -33.59
C GLN A 141 6.31 -25.31 -32.90
N LEU A 142 5.86 -24.69 -31.80
CA LEU A 142 4.67 -25.11 -31.05
C LEU A 142 3.36 -24.94 -31.85
N LEU A 143 3.34 -24.05 -32.85
CA LEU A 143 2.28 -23.92 -33.86
C LEU A 143 2.38 -24.96 -34.99
N GLY A 144 3.26 -25.95 -34.88
CA GLY A 144 3.43 -27.02 -35.87
C GLY A 144 4.12 -26.59 -37.16
N LYS A 145 4.79 -25.42 -37.18
CA LYS A 145 5.55 -24.97 -38.35
C LYS A 145 6.93 -25.60 -38.37
N GLU A 146 7.33 -26.09 -39.53
CA GLU A 146 8.67 -26.61 -39.78
C GLU A 146 9.66 -25.46 -40.05
N GLY A 147 10.88 -25.59 -39.55
CA GLY A 147 11.93 -24.58 -39.68
C GLY A 147 13.06 -24.77 -38.67
N ASP A 148 14.04 -23.86 -38.71
CA ASP A 148 15.07 -23.76 -37.68
C ASP A 148 14.48 -23.23 -36.37
N ALA A 149 14.76 -23.93 -35.27
CA ALA A 149 14.31 -23.54 -33.93
C ALA A 149 14.90 -22.19 -33.51
N ALA A 150 14.09 -21.33 -32.89
CA ALA A 150 14.48 -20.02 -32.40
C ALA A 150 15.74 -20.05 -31.53
N SER A 151 16.61 -19.05 -31.66
CA SER A 151 17.85 -18.91 -30.86
C SER A 151 17.58 -18.81 -29.35
N ASP A 152 16.41 -18.30 -28.96
CA ASP A 152 15.97 -18.23 -27.57
C ASP A 152 15.84 -19.62 -26.91
N CYS A 153 15.68 -20.71 -27.69
CA CYS A 153 15.67 -22.08 -27.16
C CYS A 153 17.02 -22.56 -26.59
N GLN A 154 18.13 -21.81 -26.76
CA GLN A 154 19.44 -22.21 -26.22
C GLN A 154 19.44 -22.36 -24.68
N PRO A 155 20.16 -23.36 -24.13
CA PRO A 155 21.00 -24.34 -24.82
C PRO A 155 20.21 -25.49 -25.47
N TYR A 156 18.94 -25.67 -25.13
CA TYR A 156 18.06 -26.76 -25.59
C TYR A 156 17.48 -26.51 -26.99
N GLN A 157 18.29 -26.00 -27.92
CA GLN A 157 17.87 -25.68 -29.30
C GLN A 157 18.03 -26.90 -30.22
N LYS A 158 19.22 -27.50 -30.25
CA LYS A 158 19.58 -28.64 -31.11
C LYS A 158 20.26 -29.74 -30.29
N GLY A 159 20.11 -30.98 -30.73
CA GLY A 159 20.77 -32.15 -30.17
C GLY A 159 21.25 -33.09 -31.27
N ASN A 160 22.30 -33.86 -30.98
CA ASN A 160 22.79 -34.85 -31.93
C ASN A 160 21.81 -36.02 -32.04
N TYR A 161 21.42 -36.33 -33.28
CA TYR A 161 20.47 -37.39 -33.61
C TYR A 161 20.99 -38.14 -34.85
N ASN A 162 21.33 -39.42 -34.67
CA ASN A 162 21.94 -40.27 -35.70
C ASN A 162 23.16 -39.62 -36.40
N GLY A 163 24.01 -38.92 -35.64
CA GLY A 163 25.19 -38.22 -36.16
C GLY A 163 24.92 -36.84 -36.78
N THR A 164 23.66 -36.40 -36.84
CA THR A 164 23.27 -35.08 -37.36
C THR A 164 22.67 -34.20 -36.26
N ASP A 165 23.07 -32.94 -36.18
CA ASP A 165 22.49 -32.01 -35.21
C ASP A 165 21.13 -31.49 -35.69
N LYS A 166 20.06 -31.92 -35.01
CA LYS A 166 18.67 -31.58 -35.32
C LYS A 166 18.03 -30.79 -34.19
N ASN A 167 17.00 -30.02 -34.51
CA ASN A 167 16.23 -29.27 -33.51
C ASN A 167 15.54 -30.24 -32.54
N TYR A 168 15.57 -29.92 -31.24
CA TYR A 168 14.77 -30.65 -30.26
C TYR A 168 13.28 -30.41 -30.49
N THR A 169 12.45 -31.45 -30.39
CA THR A 169 11.00 -31.35 -30.55
C THR A 169 10.29 -31.80 -29.27
N PRO A 170 9.82 -30.88 -28.39
CA PRO A 170 9.91 -29.40 -28.47
C PRO A 170 11.25 -28.84 -27.97
N CYS A 171 11.66 -27.66 -28.46
CA CYS A 171 12.89 -27.00 -27.99
C CYS A 171 12.67 -26.15 -26.72
N GLY A 172 13.78 -25.84 -26.03
CA GLY A 172 13.82 -24.85 -24.96
C GLY A 172 13.69 -25.41 -23.54
N ALA A 173 14.11 -24.58 -22.56
CA ALA A 173 14.19 -24.97 -21.16
C ALA A 173 12.84 -25.29 -20.51
N ILE A 174 11.77 -24.61 -20.95
CA ILE A 174 10.41 -24.86 -20.45
C ILE A 174 9.97 -26.27 -20.83
N ALA A 175 10.13 -26.64 -22.11
CA ALA A 175 9.78 -27.97 -22.60
C ALA A 175 10.63 -29.05 -21.93
N ASN A 176 11.96 -28.88 -21.90
CA ASN A 176 12.87 -29.88 -21.34
C ASN A 176 12.56 -30.22 -19.87
N SER A 177 12.12 -29.24 -19.07
CA SER A 177 11.83 -29.42 -17.64
C SER A 177 10.39 -29.85 -17.31
N LYS A 178 9.62 -30.36 -18.28
CA LYS A 178 8.24 -30.85 -18.11
C LYS A 178 8.09 -31.78 -16.90
N PHE A 179 7.12 -31.47 -16.05
CA PHE A 179 6.71 -32.33 -14.93
C PHE A 179 6.29 -33.74 -15.41
N ASN A 180 6.78 -34.77 -14.72
CA ASN A 180 6.71 -36.17 -15.15
C ASN A 180 6.44 -37.20 -14.03
N ASP A 181 6.04 -36.78 -12.82
CA ASP A 181 5.46 -37.73 -11.85
C ASP A 181 4.09 -38.20 -12.36
N THR A 182 3.70 -39.43 -12.00
CA THR A 182 2.33 -39.91 -12.22
C THR A 182 1.62 -40.11 -10.90
N LEU A 183 0.41 -39.57 -10.78
CA LEU A 183 -0.36 -39.53 -9.53
C LEU A 183 -1.72 -40.18 -9.77
N TYR A 184 -2.13 -41.13 -8.92
CA TYR A 184 -3.48 -41.69 -8.96
C TYR A 184 -4.00 -41.99 -7.56
N LEU A 185 -5.33 -42.10 -7.44
CA LEU A 185 -6.03 -42.21 -6.17
C LEU A 185 -6.80 -43.52 -6.09
N LEU A 186 -6.69 -44.20 -4.95
CA LEU A 186 -7.50 -45.36 -4.60
C LEU A 186 -8.41 -45.00 -3.42
N TYR A 187 -9.71 -45.20 -3.58
CA TYR A 187 -10.71 -45.07 -2.52
C TYR A 187 -10.88 -46.40 -1.79
N ASN A 188 -10.89 -46.36 -0.46
CA ASN A 188 -10.92 -47.54 0.43
C ASN A 188 -9.89 -48.62 0.03
N GLY A 189 -8.69 -48.20 -0.40
CA GLY A 189 -7.57 -49.05 -0.80
C GLY A 189 -7.69 -49.75 -2.15
N ASN A 190 -8.90 -50.06 -2.62
CA ASN A 190 -9.12 -50.97 -3.77
C ASN A 190 -9.87 -50.34 -4.96
N VAL A 191 -10.62 -49.24 -4.77
CA VAL A 191 -11.46 -48.66 -5.83
C VAL A 191 -10.69 -47.51 -6.52
N ASN A 192 -10.30 -47.68 -7.78
CA ASN A 192 -9.60 -46.62 -8.51
C ASN A 192 -10.53 -45.42 -8.77
N VAL A 193 -10.08 -44.21 -8.42
CA VAL A 193 -10.80 -42.97 -8.72
C VAL A 193 -10.62 -42.65 -10.21
N THR A 194 -11.72 -42.56 -10.96
CA THR A 194 -11.67 -42.28 -12.40
C THR A 194 -11.30 -40.81 -12.66
N LEU A 195 -10.08 -40.59 -13.12
CA LEU A 195 -9.50 -39.27 -13.41
C LEU A 195 -9.36 -39.07 -14.93
N THR A 196 -9.83 -37.92 -15.45
CA THR A 196 -9.61 -37.54 -16.85
C THR A 196 -8.46 -36.53 -17.00
N ASN A 197 -7.69 -36.70 -18.06
CA ASN A 197 -6.61 -35.81 -18.53
C ASN A 197 -7.06 -34.89 -19.69
N LEU A 198 -8.32 -34.94 -20.08
CA LEU A 198 -8.91 -34.13 -21.15
C LEU A 198 -9.72 -32.96 -20.57
N GLY A 199 -9.75 -31.83 -21.27
CA GLY A 199 -10.45 -30.63 -20.80
C GLY A 199 -9.82 -30.01 -19.54
N ILE A 200 -8.50 -30.15 -19.39
CA ILE A 200 -7.66 -29.51 -18.37
C ILE A 200 -6.93 -28.28 -18.93
N ALA A 201 -6.66 -28.26 -20.23
CA ALA A 201 -6.13 -27.10 -20.95
C ALA A 201 -7.27 -26.15 -21.37
N TRP A 202 -6.91 -24.90 -21.68
CA TRP A 202 -7.86 -23.95 -22.24
C TRP A 202 -8.10 -24.27 -23.72
N SER A 203 -9.36 -24.27 -24.14
CA SER A 203 -9.76 -24.61 -25.52
C SER A 203 -9.04 -23.76 -26.58
N THR A 204 -8.81 -22.47 -26.28
CA THR A 204 -8.02 -21.56 -27.13
C THR A 204 -6.55 -21.95 -27.26
N ASP A 205 -5.92 -22.43 -26.19
CA ASP A 205 -4.54 -22.93 -26.26
C ASP A 205 -4.48 -24.20 -27.14
N LYS A 206 -5.38 -25.17 -26.94
CA LYS A 206 -5.40 -26.45 -27.67
C LYS A 206 -5.81 -26.33 -29.16
N ALA A 207 -6.70 -25.39 -29.49
CA ALA A 207 -7.23 -25.22 -30.84
C ALA A 207 -6.45 -24.22 -31.72
N VAL A 208 -5.84 -23.19 -31.11
CA VAL A 208 -5.21 -22.07 -31.84
C VAL A 208 -3.70 -22.02 -31.62
N LYS A 209 -3.25 -22.07 -30.37
CA LYS A 209 -1.87 -21.73 -29.99
C LYS A 209 -0.89 -22.89 -30.14
N PHE A 210 -1.34 -24.11 -29.86
CA PHE A 210 -0.55 -25.33 -30.02
C PHE A 210 -1.15 -26.17 -31.13
N LYS A 211 -0.34 -26.61 -32.08
CA LYS A 211 -0.75 -27.47 -33.19
C LYS A 211 0.33 -28.48 -33.52
N ASN A 212 -0.08 -29.69 -33.85
CA ASN A 212 0.84 -30.70 -34.37
C ASN A 212 1.21 -30.40 -35.83
N PRO A 213 2.45 -30.70 -36.27
CA PRO A 213 2.83 -30.64 -37.67
C PRO A 213 2.13 -31.73 -38.49
N ASN A 214 2.15 -31.59 -39.82
CA ASN A 214 1.61 -32.61 -40.73
C ASN A 214 2.36 -33.95 -40.52
N ASN A 215 1.63 -35.07 -40.57
CA ASN A 215 2.18 -36.42 -40.31
C ASN A 215 2.92 -36.52 -38.96
N ALA A 216 2.34 -35.93 -37.91
CA ALA A 216 2.94 -35.76 -36.59
C ALA A 216 3.69 -37.00 -36.03
N ALA A 217 3.12 -38.21 -36.15
CA ALA A 217 3.76 -39.45 -35.70
C ALA A 217 5.15 -39.69 -36.32
N THR A 218 5.28 -39.53 -37.64
CA THR A 218 6.57 -39.70 -38.34
C THR A 218 7.48 -38.50 -38.14
N TYR A 219 6.92 -37.28 -38.01
CA TYR A 219 7.65 -36.08 -37.64
C TYR A 219 8.38 -36.28 -36.30
N PHE A 220 7.65 -36.52 -35.21
CA PHE A 220 8.25 -36.63 -33.87
C PHE A 220 9.21 -37.82 -33.72
N SER A 221 9.04 -38.87 -34.52
CA SER A 221 9.98 -39.99 -34.60
C SER A 221 11.30 -39.62 -35.31
N SER A 222 11.31 -38.59 -36.15
CA SER A 222 12.44 -38.19 -37.00
C SER A 222 13.37 -37.12 -36.39
N TYR A 223 13.00 -36.58 -35.22
CA TYR A 223 13.72 -35.52 -34.51
C TYR A 223 14.07 -35.96 -33.07
N PRO A 224 15.12 -35.38 -32.46
CA PRO A 224 15.47 -35.68 -31.07
C PRO A 224 14.42 -35.13 -30.09
N LYS A 225 14.00 -35.98 -29.15
CA LYS A 225 13.30 -35.58 -27.92
C LYS A 225 14.24 -34.76 -26.99
N PRO A 226 13.71 -33.89 -26.12
CA PRO A 226 14.53 -33.13 -25.16
C PRO A 226 15.38 -34.03 -24.24
N PRO A 227 16.55 -33.56 -23.75
CA PRO A 227 17.46 -34.37 -22.93
C PRO A 227 16.82 -35.09 -21.73
N ASN A 228 15.92 -34.42 -21.00
CA ASN A 228 15.30 -34.98 -19.80
C ASN A 228 14.03 -35.79 -20.08
N TRP A 229 13.59 -35.90 -21.34
CA TRP A 229 12.38 -36.64 -21.69
C TRP A 229 12.69 -38.12 -21.90
N GLN A 230 11.90 -39.01 -21.30
CA GLN A 230 12.05 -40.46 -21.47
C GLN A 230 11.40 -40.96 -22.77
N ILE A 231 10.35 -40.28 -23.23
CA ILE A 231 9.53 -40.62 -24.40
C ILE A 231 9.49 -39.45 -25.40
N THR A 232 9.03 -39.68 -26.64
CA THR A 232 8.85 -38.58 -27.61
C THR A 232 7.60 -37.76 -27.28
N ALA A 233 7.41 -36.61 -27.94
CA ALA A 233 6.18 -35.84 -27.81
C ALA A 233 4.95 -36.58 -28.35
N TRP A 234 5.12 -37.51 -29.30
CA TRP A 234 4.01 -38.30 -29.84
C TRP A 234 3.57 -39.44 -28.91
N ASP A 235 4.42 -39.86 -27.96
CA ASP A 235 4.14 -40.96 -27.04
C ASP A 235 3.48 -40.52 -25.71
N LEU A 236 3.15 -39.22 -25.57
CA LEU A 236 2.71 -38.62 -24.30
C LEU A 236 1.39 -39.18 -23.76
N ASP A 237 0.46 -39.58 -24.63
CA ASP A 237 -0.80 -40.23 -24.33
C ASP A 237 -1.10 -41.34 -25.35
N LYS A 238 -0.62 -42.55 -25.05
CA LYS A 238 -0.83 -43.74 -25.91
C LYS A 238 -2.29 -44.21 -25.99
N SER A 239 -3.21 -43.58 -25.26
CA SER A 239 -4.64 -43.92 -25.28
C SER A 239 -5.47 -43.04 -26.22
N ASN A 240 -4.95 -41.87 -26.63
CA ASN A 240 -5.69 -40.91 -27.44
C ASN A 240 -4.76 -40.06 -28.34
N ASP A 241 -4.84 -40.30 -29.64
CA ASP A 241 -4.05 -39.59 -30.66
C ASP A 241 -4.33 -38.08 -30.71
N ASP A 242 -5.56 -37.64 -30.40
CA ASP A 242 -5.92 -36.21 -30.31
C ASP A 242 -5.34 -35.50 -29.06
N ASN A 243 -4.65 -36.25 -28.20
CA ASN A 243 -3.96 -35.75 -27.01
C ASN A 243 -2.44 -35.97 -27.08
N ASN A 244 -1.87 -36.14 -28.27
CA ASN A 244 -0.43 -36.31 -28.50
C ASN A 244 0.27 -35.09 -29.11
N GLY A 245 1.60 -35.12 -29.10
CA GLY A 245 2.46 -34.07 -29.63
C GLY A 245 2.39 -32.77 -28.83
N TYR A 246 2.40 -31.64 -29.53
CA TYR A 246 2.26 -30.31 -28.91
C TYR A 246 0.83 -30.04 -28.43
N GLN A 247 -0.16 -30.81 -28.88
CA GLN A 247 -1.57 -30.67 -28.47
C GLN A 247 -1.94 -31.47 -27.21
N ASN A 248 -0.99 -32.22 -26.65
CA ASN A 248 -1.13 -32.89 -25.35
C ASN A 248 -1.45 -31.88 -24.24
N GLU A 249 -2.56 -32.08 -23.52
CA GLU A 249 -3.04 -31.08 -22.55
C GLU A 249 -2.13 -30.93 -21.32
N ASP A 250 -1.49 -32.01 -20.85
CA ASP A 250 -0.48 -31.96 -19.77
C ASP A 250 0.72 -31.10 -20.18
N PHE A 251 1.16 -31.20 -21.44
CA PHE A 251 2.22 -30.37 -22.00
C PHE A 251 1.78 -28.90 -22.12
N ILE A 252 0.59 -28.62 -22.64
CA ILE A 252 0.04 -27.24 -22.73
C ILE A 252 -0.04 -26.59 -21.34
N VAL A 253 -0.57 -27.29 -20.35
CA VAL A 253 -0.67 -26.80 -18.96
C VAL A 253 0.72 -26.53 -18.37
N TRP A 254 1.72 -27.35 -18.68
CA TRP A 254 3.10 -27.10 -18.26
C TRP A 254 3.69 -25.84 -18.93
N MET A 255 3.57 -25.72 -20.26
CA MET A 255 4.16 -24.65 -21.08
C MET A 255 3.66 -23.24 -20.72
N ARG A 256 2.50 -23.13 -20.05
CA ARG A 256 2.05 -21.87 -19.44
C ARG A 256 2.84 -21.56 -18.16
N THR A 257 3.91 -20.78 -18.29
CA THR A 257 4.78 -20.37 -17.16
C THR A 257 4.02 -19.70 -16.03
N ALA A 258 4.24 -20.16 -14.79
CA ALA A 258 3.71 -19.51 -13.59
C ALA A 258 4.45 -18.20 -13.26
N ALA A 259 3.75 -17.25 -12.65
CA ALA A 259 4.28 -15.94 -12.27
C ALA A 259 5.07 -15.94 -10.94
N MET A 260 4.84 -16.93 -10.08
CA MET A 260 5.41 -17.06 -8.74
C MET A 260 6.20 -18.38 -8.59
N PRO A 261 7.19 -18.45 -7.68
CA PRO A 261 7.98 -19.66 -7.45
C PRO A 261 7.22 -20.78 -6.71
N THR A 262 6.11 -20.43 -6.07
CA THR A 262 5.13 -21.39 -5.56
C THR A 262 3.90 -21.30 -6.44
N PHE A 263 3.55 -22.41 -7.08
CA PHE A 263 2.41 -22.48 -8.00
C PHE A 263 1.77 -23.86 -8.01
N ARG A 264 0.53 -23.93 -8.48
CA ARG A 264 -0.19 -25.17 -8.78
C ARG A 264 -0.63 -25.20 -10.23
N LYS A 265 -0.63 -26.39 -10.83
CA LYS A 265 -1.07 -26.64 -12.21
C LYS A 265 -2.11 -27.76 -12.21
N LEU A 266 -3.15 -27.59 -13.02
CA LEU A 266 -4.23 -28.58 -13.12
C LEU A 266 -3.66 -29.87 -13.71
N TYR A 267 -3.80 -30.97 -12.97
CA TYR A 267 -3.36 -32.28 -13.38
C TYR A 267 -4.52 -33.06 -13.99
N ARG A 268 -5.58 -33.30 -13.21
CA ARG A 268 -6.73 -34.10 -13.65
C ARG A 268 -8.03 -33.48 -13.16
N LYS A 269 -9.13 -33.89 -13.78
CA LYS A 269 -10.50 -33.64 -13.30
C LYS A 269 -11.14 -34.97 -12.90
N LEU A 270 -12.03 -34.94 -11.91
CA LEU A 270 -12.85 -36.08 -11.58
C LEU A 270 -13.79 -36.40 -12.74
N GLN A 271 -13.77 -37.64 -13.24
CA GLN A 271 -14.73 -38.10 -14.23
C GLN A 271 -15.99 -38.59 -13.52
N ARG A 272 -17.06 -37.81 -13.64
CA ARG A 272 -18.37 -38.07 -13.03
C ARG A 272 -19.23 -38.91 -13.98
N ASN A 273 -19.14 -40.23 -13.87
CA ASN A 273 -19.96 -41.17 -14.63
C ASN A 273 -21.29 -41.41 -13.90
N SER A 274 -22.43 -41.32 -14.60
CA SER A 274 -23.74 -41.57 -14.01
C SER A 274 -23.91 -42.99 -13.50
N GLY A 275 -24.44 -43.16 -12.28
CA GLY A 275 -24.51 -44.43 -11.57
C GLY A 275 -23.17 -44.93 -10.99
N GLY A 276 -22.09 -44.15 -11.11
CA GLY A 276 -20.77 -44.48 -10.55
C GLY A 276 -20.58 -43.99 -9.11
N THR A 277 -19.66 -44.62 -8.38
CA THR A 277 -19.31 -44.27 -6.97
C THR A 277 -18.95 -42.79 -6.76
N PHE A 278 -18.51 -42.10 -7.82
CA PHE A 278 -18.06 -40.71 -7.80
C PHE A 278 -18.98 -39.74 -8.58
N GLU A 279 -20.23 -40.12 -8.87
CA GLU A 279 -21.19 -39.29 -9.62
C GLU A 279 -21.42 -37.91 -8.97
N ASN A 280 -21.52 -37.87 -7.64
CA ASN A 280 -21.76 -36.64 -6.88
C ASN A 280 -20.49 -35.90 -6.44
N GLY A 281 -19.29 -36.44 -6.73
CA GLY A 281 -18.02 -35.91 -6.23
C GLY A 281 -17.16 -36.99 -5.56
N LEU A 282 -16.23 -36.58 -4.69
CA LEU A 282 -15.49 -37.54 -3.85
C LEU A 282 -16.21 -37.74 -2.51
N PRO A 283 -16.66 -38.96 -2.16
CA PRO A 283 -17.24 -39.22 -0.85
C PRO A 283 -16.22 -39.04 0.30
N GLN A 284 -16.73 -38.72 1.48
CA GLN A 284 -15.96 -38.78 2.73
C GLN A 284 -15.42 -40.20 2.95
N GLY A 285 -14.17 -40.34 3.38
CA GLY A 285 -13.57 -41.65 3.65
C GLY A 285 -12.06 -41.71 3.47
N ASN A 286 -11.53 -42.94 3.40
CA ASN A 286 -10.10 -43.20 3.31
C ASN A 286 -9.64 -43.30 1.85
N TYR A 287 -8.54 -42.64 1.55
CA TYR A 287 -7.92 -42.61 0.24
C TYR A 287 -6.42 -42.94 0.33
N SER A 288 -5.88 -43.52 -0.73
CA SER A 288 -4.46 -43.75 -0.92
C SER A 288 -4.02 -43.04 -2.19
N LEU A 289 -3.12 -42.06 -2.06
CA LEU A 289 -2.41 -41.46 -3.17
C LEU A 289 -1.21 -42.34 -3.52
N VAL A 290 -1.21 -42.90 -4.73
CA VAL A 290 -0.03 -43.61 -5.25
C VAL A 290 0.71 -42.67 -6.19
N VAL A 291 2.01 -42.52 -5.93
CA VAL A 291 2.91 -41.62 -6.64
C VAL A 291 4.02 -42.44 -7.29
N THR A 292 4.18 -42.32 -8.61
CA THR A 292 5.43 -42.65 -9.29
C THR A 292 6.30 -41.39 -9.31
N TYR A 293 7.33 -41.39 -8.48
CA TYR A 293 8.23 -40.26 -8.25
C TYR A 293 9.36 -40.32 -9.28
N ASN A 294 9.33 -39.39 -10.23
CA ASN A 294 10.27 -39.23 -11.34
C ASN A 294 10.90 -37.82 -11.37
N TYR A 295 10.25 -36.81 -10.79
CA TYR A 295 10.64 -35.41 -10.87
C TYR A 295 11.48 -35.00 -9.63
N PRO A 296 12.80 -34.79 -9.74
CA PRO A 296 13.64 -34.42 -8.61
C PRO A 296 13.49 -32.93 -8.26
N VAL A 297 13.34 -32.63 -6.97
CA VAL A 297 13.25 -31.25 -6.45
C VAL A 297 14.17 -30.96 -5.26
N THR A 298 14.67 -31.99 -4.59
CA THR A 298 15.50 -31.87 -3.37
C THR A 298 16.82 -31.14 -3.61
N SER A 299 17.41 -31.30 -4.78
CA SER A 299 18.68 -30.67 -5.19
C SER A 299 18.67 -29.13 -5.18
N PHE A 300 17.50 -28.51 -5.23
CA PHE A 300 17.31 -27.05 -5.11
C PHE A 300 16.37 -26.67 -3.95
N ALA A 301 16.18 -27.56 -2.97
CA ALA A 301 15.25 -27.39 -1.85
C ALA A 301 13.82 -27.03 -2.30
N GLY A 302 13.35 -27.62 -3.40
CA GLY A 302 11.96 -27.55 -3.84
C GLY A 302 11.07 -28.55 -3.09
N ARG A 303 9.75 -28.31 -3.11
CA ARG A 303 8.74 -29.26 -2.60
C ARG A 303 7.67 -29.52 -3.64
N LYS A 304 7.09 -30.71 -3.59
CA LYS A 304 5.97 -31.18 -4.42
C LYS A 304 4.74 -31.44 -3.56
N GLN A 305 3.61 -30.87 -3.98
CA GLN A 305 2.32 -31.08 -3.34
C GLN A 305 1.33 -31.71 -4.33
N PHE A 306 0.40 -32.51 -3.83
CA PHE A 306 -0.80 -32.91 -4.54
C PHE A 306 -1.99 -32.27 -3.84
N ILE A 307 -2.83 -31.57 -4.59
CA ILE A 307 -3.91 -30.73 -4.04
C ILE A 307 -5.22 -31.14 -4.67
N ILE A 308 -6.19 -31.50 -3.83
CA ILE A 308 -7.57 -31.80 -4.20
C ILE A 308 -8.40 -30.56 -3.87
N SER A 309 -9.18 -30.03 -4.82
CA SER A 309 -10.00 -28.84 -4.59
C SER A 309 -11.33 -28.88 -5.34
N THR A 310 -12.42 -28.44 -4.70
CA THR A 310 -13.63 -28.03 -5.42
C THR A 310 -13.43 -26.62 -6.02
N THR A 311 -14.34 -26.15 -6.87
CA THR A 311 -14.30 -24.78 -7.40
C THR A 311 -15.61 -24.05 -7.18
N SER A 312 -15.51 -22.77 -6.80
CA SER A 312 -16.61 -21.81 -6.87
C SER A 312 -16.62 -21.10 -8.23
N TRP A 313 -17.61 -20.25 -8.48
CA TRP A 313 -17.65 -19.35 -9.65
C TRP A 313 -16.47 -18.34 -9.69
N MET A 314 -15.77 -18.13 -8.57
CA MET A 314 -14.55 -17.33 -8.47
C MET A 314 -13.26 -18.16 -8.66
N GLY A 315 -13.38 -19.47 -8.86
CA GLY A 315 -12.27 -20.42 -8.83
C GLY A 315 -12.07 -21.07 -7.46
N GLY A 316 -10.81 -21.41 -7.15
CA GLY A 316 -10.43 -22.09 -5.91
C GLY A 316 -10.43 -21.18 -4.67
N LYS A 317 -10.04 -21.75 -3.51
CA LYS A 317 -10.03 -21.03 -2.23
C LYS A 317 -9.07 -19.84 -2.25
N ASN A 318 -9.60 -18.62 -2.06
CA ASN A 318 -8.82 -17.40 -1.90
C ASN A 318 -9.67 -16.27 -1.26
N PRO A 319 -9.65 -16.12 0.08
CA PRO A 319 -10.47 -15.12 0.77
C PRO A 319 -9.91 -13.69 0.67
N PHE A 320 -8.71 -13.49 0.11
CA PHE A 320 -8.04 -12.18 0.04
C PHE A 320 -8.91 -11.13 -0.64
N LEU A 321 -9.57 -11.47 -1.76
CA LEU A 321 -10.41 -10.52 -2.48
C LEU A 321 -11.58 -10.05 -1.62
N GLY A 322 -12.26 -10.97 -0.92
CA GLY A 322 -13.36 -10.61 -0.02
C GLY A 322 -12.91 -9.71 1.13
N TRP A 323 -11.78 -10.03 1.78
CA TRP A 323 -11.21 -9.18 2.82
C TRP A 323 -10.76 -7.82 2.29
N ALA A 324 -10.23 -7.71 1.07
CA ALA A 324 -9.88 -6.44 0.45
C ALA A 324 -11.11 -5.56 0.19
N TYR A 325 -12.22 -6.14 -0.28
CA TYR A 325 -13.50 -5.42 -0.44
C TYR A 325 -14.04 -4.95 0.92
N ILE A 326 -14.01 -5.79 1.96
CA ILE A 326 -14.41 -5.40 3.32
C ILE A 326 -13.52 -4.26 3.84
N ALA A 327 -12.19 -4.37 3.70
CA ALA A 327 -11.24 -3.36 4.19
C ALA A 327 -11.36 -2.00 3.49
N VAL A 328 -11.67 -1.98 2.19
CA VAL A 328 -11.94 -0.73 1.45
C VAL A 328 -13.35 -0.19 1.73
N GLY A 329 -14.33 -1.08 1.95
CA GLY A 329 -15.71 -0.71 2.27
C GLY A 329 -15.89 -0.19 3.70
N ILE A 330 -15.06 -0.62 4.65
CA ILE A 330 -14.92 0.02 5.96
C ILE A 330 -14.14 1.32 5.74
N VAL A 331 -14.88 2.38 5.39
CA VAL A 331 -14.37 3.75 5.31
C VAL A 331 -13.80 4.11 6.69
N TYR A 332 -12.48 4.25 6.77
CA TYR A 332 -11.79 4.59 8.02
C TYR A 332 -11.92 6.09 8.30
N LEU A 333 -13.13 6.52 8.63
CA LEU A 333 -13.35 7.68 9.50
C LEU A 333 -13.05 7.21 10.93
N PRO A 334 -12.04 7.79 11.62
CA PRO A 334 -11.78 7.44 13.01
C PRO A 334 -13.02 7.76 13.85
N ASN A 335 -13.60 6.75 14.50
CA ASN A 335 -14.82 6.91 15.30
C ASN A 335 -14.64 7.89 16.48
N ASP A 336 -13.38 8.14 16.86
CA ASP A 336 -12.91 9.06 17.89
C ASP A 336 -12.78 10.52 17.44
N GLU A 337 -12.83 10.83 16.13
CA GLU A 337 -12.51 12.18 15.64
C GLU A 337 -13.54 12.73 14.63
N ARG A 338 -14.57 13.39 15.15
CA ARG A 338 -15.57 14.12 14.34
C ARG A 338 -15.18 15.59 14.16
N LEU A 339 -15.22 16.09 12.92
CA LEU A 339 -15.12 17.52 12.62
C LEU A 339 -16.34 18.26 13.22
N ILE A 340 -16.09 19.37 13.91
CA ILE A 340 -17.12 20.18 14.57
C ILE A 340 -17.37 21.48 13.79
N VAL A 341 -16.32 22.16 13.33
CA VAL A 341 -16.42 23.43 12.60
C VAL A 341 -15.17 23.72 11.76
N ASP A 342 -15.31 24.52 10.69
CA ASP A 342 -14.22 25.08 9.92
C ASP A 342 -14.28 26.62 9.80
N TYR A 343 -13.11 27.27 9.79
CA TYR A 343 -12.99 28.73 9.71
C TYR A 343 -11.96 29.15 8.64
N SER A 344 -12.37 30.06 7.74
CA SER A 344 -11.44 30.75 6.84
C SER A 344 -10.54 31.69 7.65
N CYS A 345 -9.23 31.56 7.50
CA CYS A 345 -8.22 32.38 8.20
C CYS A 345 -6.87 32.35 7.49
N ALA A 346 -5.92 33.17 7.95
CA ALA A 346 -4.55 33.17 7.47
C ALA A 346 -3.57 32.82 8.60
N TRP A 347 -2.68 31.85 8.39
CA TRP A 347 -1.59 31.58 9.34
C TRP A 347 -0.39 32.47 9.02
N GLN A 348 0.09 33.23 10.00
CA GLN A 348 1.31 34.02 9.88
C GLN A 348 2.55 33.14 10.20
N LYS A 349 3.34 32.85 9.17
CA LYS A 349 4.74 32.41 9.29
C LYS A 349 5.64 33.62 9.04
N GLU A 350 6.49 33.56 8.01
CA GLU A 350 7.20 34.72 7.45
C GLU A 350 6.24 35.68 6.71
N ILE A 351 5.16 35.13 6.15
CA ILE A 351 4.06 35.85 5.49
C ILE A 351 2.71 35.28 5.97
N LEU A 352 1.62 35.99 5.67
CA LEU A 352 0.24 35.51 5.87
C LEU A 352 -0.13 34.52 4.76
N ILE A 353 -0.38 33.26 5.14
CA ILE A 353 -0.79 32.19 4.23
C ILE A 353 -2.29 31.95 4.42
N GLN A 354 -3.12 32.30 3.45
CA GLN A 354 -4.57 32.11 3.50
C GLN A 354 -4.94 30.62 3.38
N GLY A 355 -5.83 30.14 4.25
CA GLY A 355 -6.31 28.76 4.27
C GLY A 355 -7.59 28.57 5.09
N ARG A 356 -7.79 27.35 5.59
CA ARG A 356 -8.88 27.00 6.51
C ARG A 356 -8.33 26.33 7.76
N MET A 357 -8.87 26.70 8.90
CA MET A 357 -8.73 26.01 10.18
C MET A 357 -9.88 25.01 10.32
N TYR A 358 -9.58 23.79 10.72
CA TYR A 358 -10.51 22.69 10.95
C TYR A 358 -10.43 22.29 12.41
N ILE A 359 -11.56 22.24 13.09
CA ILE A 359 -11.64 21.94 14.52
C ILE A 359 -12.50 20.71 14.71
N SER A 360 -11.92 19.70 15.33
CA SER A 360 -12.56 18.44 15.70
C SER A 360 -12.55 18.29 17.23
N GLN A 361 -12.93 17.12 17.75
CA GLN A 361 -13.07 16.90 19.20
C GLN A 361 -11.74 17.03 19.96
N ASN A 362 -10.65 16.45 19.44
CA ASN A 362 -9.35 16.42 20.10
C ASN A 362 -8.27 17.25 19.38
N TYR A 363 -8.54 17.74 18.16
CA TYR A 363 -7.55 18.45 17.34
C TYR A 363 -8.05 19.79 16.79
N LEU A 364 -7.10 20.71 16.64
CA LEU A 364 -7.20 21.91 15.83
C LEU A 364 -6.15 21.78 14.71
N CYS A 365 -6.60 21.58 13.48
CA CYS A 365 -5.76 21.58 12.30
C CYS A 365 -5.93 22.87 11.48
N PHE A 366 -4.96 23.18 10.64
CA PHE A 366 -5.03 24.21 9.61
C PHE A 366 -4.46 23.65 8.30
N TYR A 367 -5.07 23.99 7.17
CA TYR A 367 -4.58 23.65 5.84
C TYR A 367 -4.74 24.85 4.90
N ALA A 368 -3.67 25.15 4.17
CA ALA A 368 -3.63 26.12 3.09
C ALA A 368 -2.97 25.50 1.86
N ASN A 369 -3.52 25.79 0.68
CA ASN A 369 -2.92 25.44 -0.61
C ASN A 369 -2.83 26.70 -1.46
N PHE A 370 -1.62 27.22 -1.62
CA PHE A 370 -1.35 28.40 -2.45
C PHE A 370 -0.26 28.05 -3.46
N LEU A 371 -0.55 28.21 -4.75
CA LEU A 371 0.38 27.92 -5.86
C LEU A 371 1.03 26.51 -5.80
N LYS A 372 0.29 25.49 -5.38
CA LYS A 372 0.74 24.11 -5.14
C LYS A 372 1.71 23.91 -3.96
N TRP A 373 1.81 24.88 -3.05
CA TRP A 373 2.43 24.66 -1.75
C TRP A 373 1.36 24.33 -0.71
N GLU A 374 1.44 23.13 -0.17
CA GLU A 374 0.60 22.70 0.94
C GLU A 374 1.24 23.10 2.26
N THR A 375 0.56 23.94 3.03
CA THR A 375 0.92 24.24 4.41
C THR A 375 -0.15 23.68 5.33
N SER A 376 0.19 22.60 6.01
CA SER A 376 -0.61 22.05 7.09
C SER A 376 0.02 22.30 8.46
N LEU A 377 -0.83 22.29 9.48
CA LEU A 377 -0.49 22.27 10.91
C LEU A 377 -1.59 21.46 11.59
N CYS A 378 -1.25 20.64 12.57
CA CYS A 378 -2.27 20.12 13.46
C CYS A 378 -1.77 20.03 14.90
N LEU A 379 -2.61 20.48 15.83
CA LEU A 379 -2.35 20.60 17.26
C LEU A 379 -3.40 19.77 17.99
N LYS A 380 -2.98 18.96 18.96
CA LYS A 380 -3.92 18.37 19.92
C LYS A 380 -4.37 19.45 20.89
N PHE A 381 -5.65 19.48 21.26
CA PHE A 381 -6.14 20.39 22.31
C PHE A 381 -5.41 20.15 23.64
N LYS A 382 -5.01 18.91 23.95
CA LYS A 382 -4.17 18.56 25.10
C LYS A 382 -2.76 19.18 25.09
N ASP A 383 -2.25 19.57 23.93
CA ASP A 383 -0.94 20.22 23.79
C ASP A 383 -1.03 21.77 23.83
N ILE A 384 -2.25 22.35 23.86
CA ILE A 384 -2.45 23.80 23.91
C ILE A 384 -2.39 24.28 25.37
N VAL A 385 -1.54 25.27 25.65
CA VAL A 385 -1.35 25.90 26.97
C VAL A 385 -2.10 27.23 27.10
N GLY A 386 -2.43 27.88 25.98
CA GLY A 386 -3.24 29.08 26.01
C GLY A 386 -3.64 29.60 24.63
N ILE A 387 -4.78 30.27 24.59
CA ILE A 387 -5.32 30.93 23.40
C ILE A 387 -5.58 32.39 23.78
N THR A 388 -5.06 33.36 23.04
CA THR A 388 -5.29 34.80 23.28
C THR A 388 -5.97 35.47 22.09
N ARG A 389 -6.79 36.49 22.40
CA ARG A 389 -7.46 37.35 21.41
C ARG A 389 -6.53 38.48 21.02
N GLU A 390 -6.06 38.46 19.77
CA GLU A 390 -5.02 39.36 19.26
C GLU A 390 -5.54 40.36 18.23
N LYS A 391 -4.65 41.28 17.81
CA LYS A 391 -4.88 42.26 16.74
C LYS A 391 -3.84 42.13 15.63
N THR A 392 -4.26 41.92 14.39
CA THR A 392 -3.39 41.99 13.21
C THR A 392 -2.78 43.38 13.10
N ALA A 393 -1.46 43.45 12.92
CA ALA A 393 -0.68 44.68 12.92
C ALA A 393 -0.95 45.62 14.13
N LYS A 394 -1.33 45.05 15.29
CA LYS A 394 -1.76 45.75 16.53
C LYS A 394 -3.04 46.59 16.43
N VAL A 395 -3.68 46.69 15.27
CA VAL A 395 -4.84 47.57 15.05
C VAL A 395 -6.13 46.78 14.82
N ILE A 396 -6.12 45.76 13.96
CA ILE A 396 -7.35 45.09 13.48
C ILE A 396 -7.65 43.86 14.37
N PRO A 397 -8.78 43.79 15.10
CA PRO A 397 -9.08 42.72 16.08
C PRO A 397 -9.59 41.42 15.44
N ASN A 398 -8.92 40.94 14.38
CA ASN A 398 -9.29 39.75 13.61
C ASN A 398 -8.27 38.60 13.74
N ALA A 399 -7.54 38.52 14.86
CA ALA A 399 -6.48 37.54 15.09
C ALA A 399 -6.61 36.77 16.41
N LEU A 400 -5.98 35.59 16.45
CA LEU A 400 -5.83 34.70 17.61
C LEU A 400 -4.38 34.20 17.68
N GLU A 401 -3.76 34.21 18.85
CA GLU A 401 -2.49 33.50 19.11
C GLU A 401 -2.78 32.22 19.90
N ILE A 402 -2.29 31.08 19.41
CA ILE A 402 -2.36 29.77 20.08
C ILE A 402 -0.95 29.39 20.53
N ARG A 403 -0.79 29.03 21.81
CA ARG A 403 0.48 28.64 22.42
C ARG A 403 0.48 27.16 22.79
N SER A 404 1.51 26.45 22.35
CA SER A 404 1.71 25.01 22.60
C SER A 404 2.61 24.76 23.80
N ASN A 405 2.53 23.56 24.39
CA ASN A 405 3.38 23.08 25.49
C ASN A 405 4.88 23.02 25.14
N LYS A 406 5.22 23.01 23.85
CA LYS A 406 6.60 23.12 23.33
C LYS A 406 7.12 24.57 23.26
N ASN A 407 6.37 25.54 23.79
CA ASN A 407 6.62 26.99 23.70
C ASN A 407 6.48 27.58 22.27
N ASP A 408 5.94 26.81 21.32
CA ASP A 408 5.60 27.29 19.98
C ASP A 408 4.41 28.25 20.01
N LYS A 409 4.48 29.32 19.21
CA LYS A 409 3.44 30.34 19.03
C LYS A 409 2.88 30.31 17.61
N TYR A 410 1.57 30.18 17.48
CA TYR A 410 0.87 30.16 16.20
C TYR A 410 -0.09 31.34 16.11
N PHE A 411 0.24 32.33 15.27
CA PHE A 411 -0.58 33.53 15.06
C PHE A 411 -1.46 33.35 13.82
N PHE A 412 -2.78 33.33 14.03
CA PHE A 412 -3.78 33.25 12.97
C PHE A 412 -4.52 34.58 12.85
N ALA A 413 -4.71 35.06 11.63
CA ALA A 413 -5.35 36.33 11.30
C ALA A 413 -6.53 36.12 10.33
N SER A 414 -7.16 37.22 9.91
CA SER A 414 -8.22 37.23 8.89
C SER A 414 -9.50 36.46 9.26
N PHE A 415 -9.78 36.24 10.55
CA PHE A 415 -11.06 35.67 10.99
C PHE A 415 -12.21 36.66 10.78
N ALA A 416 -13.28 36.22 10.11
CA ALA A 416 -14.49 37.04 9.94
C ALA A 416 -15.24 37.28 11.27
N THR A 417 -15.28 36.28 12.14
CA THR A 417 -16.03 36.29 13.42
C THR A 417 -15.14 35.88 14.59
N ARG A 418 -13.98 36.55 14.73
CA ARG A 418 -12.90 36.27 15.69
C ARG A 418 -13.37 35.88 17.09
N ASP A 419 -14.31 36.63 17.69
CA ASP A 419 -14.78 36.36 19.06
C ASP A 419 -15.68 35.12 19.16
N LYS A 420 -16.49 34.81 18.13
CA LYS A 420 -17.24 33.53 18.06
C LYS A 420 -16.28 32.35 17.86
N THR A 421 -15.29 32.51 16.99
CA THR A 421 -14.22 31.51 16.77
C THR A 421 -13.45 31.24 18.06
N TYR A 422 -13.07 32.29 18.80
CA TYR A 422 -12.42 32.17 20.11
C TYR A 422 -13.29 31.38 21.10
N ALA A 423 -14.57 31.76 21.25
CA ALA A 423 -15.48 31.09 22.20
C ALA A 423 -15.63 29.59 21.90
N MET A 424 -15.73 29.23 20.62
CA MET A 424 -15.84 27.84 20.17
C MET A 424 -14.58 27.01 20.47
N ILE A 425 -13.40 27.51 20.05
CA ILE A 425 -12.11 26.84 20.30
C ILE A 425 -11.84 26.74 21.80
N PHE A 426 -12.12 27.80 22.56
CA PHE A 426 -11.93 27.84 24.00
C PHE A 426 -12.83 26.84 24.74
N ARG A 427 -14.11 26.71 24.33
CA ARG A 427 -15.04 25.72 24.88
C ARG A 427 -14.52 24.29 24.68
N ILE A 428 -14.10 23.93 23.46
CA ILE A 428 -13.56 22.59 23.16
C ILE A 428 -12.27 22.34 23.95
N TRP A 429 -11.37 23.32 23.99
CA TRP A 429 -10.13 23.25 24.77
C TRP A 429 -10.40 23.01 26.27
N GLN A 430 -11.36 23.72 26.86
CA GLN A 430 -11.78 23.50 28.26
C GLN A 430 -12.33 22.10 28.49
N THR A 431 -13.20 21.59 27.60
CA THR A 431 -13.76 20.24 27.72
C THR A 431 -12.65 19.18 27.69
N VAL A 432 -11.65 19.34 26.81
CA VAL A 432 -10.47 18.47 26.73
C VAL A 432 -9.55 18.59 27.96
N LEU A 433 -9.42 19.78 28.57
CA LEU A 433 -8.66 19.97 29.81
C LEU A 433 -9.32 19.35 31.05
N ILE A 434 -10.66 19.24 31.06
CA ILE A 434 -11.45 18.64 32.14
C ILE A 434 -11.53 17.10 31.99
N ASP A 435 -11.02 16.56 30.87
CA ASP A 435 -11.11 15.14 30.49
C ASP A 435 -12.55 14.58 30.47
N GLN A 436 -13.53 15.47 30.25
CA GLN A 436 -14.92 15.10 29.97
C GLN A 436 -15.12 14.96 28.45
N PRO A 437 -15.60 13.83 27.92
CA PRO A 437 -15.98 13.74 26.52
C PRO A 437 -17.23 14.57 26.24
N ILE A 438 -17.26 15.31 25.12
CA ILE A 438 -18.44 16.04 24.66
C ILE A 438 -19.55 15.02 24.38
N SER A 439 -20.72 15.15 25.02
CA SER A 439 -21.84 14.23 24.76
C SER A 439 -22.40 14.41 23.35
N SER A 440 -23.00 13.38 22.76
CA SER A 440 -23.55 13.44 21.39
C SER A 440 -24.52 14.61 21.21
N GLN A 441 -25.41 14.85 22.17
CA GLN A 441 -26.35 15.99 22.15
C GLN A 441 -25.63 17.35 22.24
N GLN A 442 -24.59 17.47 23.06
CA GLN A 442 -23.80 18.71 23.15
C GLN A 442 -23.01 18.96 21.85
N LEU A 443 -22.48 17.91 21.24
CA LEU A 443 -21.79 17.97 19.96
C LEU A 443 -22.72 18.42 18.84
N TRP A 444 -23.92 17.84 18.74
CA TRP A 444 -24.95 18.24 17.78
C TRP A 444 -25.37 19.69 17.95
N ASN A 445 -25.64 20.13 19.18
CA ASN A 445 -25.93 21.54 19.47
C ASN A 445 -24.80 22.49 19.03
N MET A 446 -23.54 22.09 19.20
CA MET A 446 -22.38 22.86 18.75
C MET A 446 -22.25 22.91 17.22
N ILE A 447 -22.63 21.84 16.52
CA ILE A 447 -22.66 21.77 15.05
C ILE A 447 -23.80 22.64 14.49
N HIS A 448 -25.02 22.52 15.03
CA HIS A 448 -26.17 23.34 14.61
C HIS A 448 -25.95 24.84 14.86
N GLN A 449 -25.28 25.22 15.96
CA GLN A 449 -24.87 26.62 16.18
C GLN A 449 -23.91 27.17 15.14
N CYS A 450 -23.18 26.31 14.41
CA CYS A 450 -22.22 26.72 13.38
C CYS A 450 -22.79 26.66 11.96
N TYR A 451 -23.62 25.67 11.65
CA TYR A 451 -24.09 25.37 10.29
C TYR A 451 -25.60 25.52 10.08
N GLY A 452 -26.37 25.76 11.15
CA GLY A 452 -27.83 25.91 11.12
C GLY A 452 -28.59 24.60 11.36
N ASN A 453 -29.92 24.70 11.30
CA ASN A 453 -30.84 23.57 11.51
C ASN A 453 -31.09 22.79 10.21
N ASP A 454 -30.76 23.34 9.04
CA ASP A 454 -30.95 22.72 7.71
C ASP A 454 -29.88 21.65 7.40
N LEU A 455 -29.40 20.94 8.42
CA LEU A 455 -28.59 19.74 8.26
C LEU A 455 -29.55 18.55 8.13
N ASP A 456 -29.78 18.11 6.89
CA ASP A 456 -30.60 16.94 6.54
C ASP A 456 -29.90 15.62 6.94
N MET A 457 -29.69 15.50 8.25
CA MET A 457 -29.11 14.39 8.97
C MET A 457 -30.08 14.03 10.10
N THR A 458 -31.33 13.74 9.75
CA THR A 458 -32.30 13.16 10.69
C THR A 458 -31.79 11.79 11.13
N THR A 459 -31.02 11.74 12.22
CA THR A 459 -30.69 10.47 12.87
C THR A 459 -31.95 9.94 13.54
N ASP A 460 -32.35 8.72 13.20
CA ASP A 460 -33.46 7.95 13.82
C ASP A 460 -33.25 7.66 15.33
N GLU A 461 -32.33 8.35 16.00
CA GLU A 461 -31.95 8.19 17.40
C GLU A 461 -32.64 9.20 18.35
N GLU A 462 -33.19 10.33 17.87
CA GLU A 462 -33.87 11.31 18.73
C GLU A 462 -35.19 10.79 19.31
N ASP A 463 -35.90 9.93 18.55
CA ASP A 463 -37.21 9.37 18.91
C ASP A 463 -37.18 8.32 20.02
N ASN A 464 -35.98 7.88 20.42
CA ASN A 464 -35.78 6.79 21.38
C ASN A 464 -35.42 7.26 22.80
N TYR A 465 -34.81 8.45 22.94
CA TYR A 465 -34.47 9.01 24.26
C TYR A 465 -35.66 9.71 24.96
N ASN A 466 -36.56 10.32 24.19
CA ASN A 466 -37.74 11.03 24.76
C ASN A 466 -38.87 10.10 25.26
N LYS A 467 -38.66 8.77 25.31
CA LYS A 467 -39.67 7.78 25.73
C LYS A 467 -39.43 7.11 27.09
N GLN A 468 -38.34 7.42 27.80
CA GLN A 468 -37.96 6.67 29.03
C GLN A 468 -38.12 7.41 30.38
N GLU A 469 -38.47 8.69 30.43
CA GLU A 469 -38.65 9.41 31.73
C GLU A 469 -40.11 9.61 32.19
N ASN A 470 -41.11 9.14 31.44
CA ASN A 470 -42.54 9.31 31.79
C ASN A 470 -43.32 7.98 31.88
N SER A 471 -42.84 7.00 32.66
CA SER A 471 -43.67 5.82 33.02
C SER A 471 -43.20 5.02 34.26
N SER A 472 -43.35 5.55 35.49
CA SER A 472 -43.35 4.68 36.67
C SER A 472 -44.09 5.23 37.91
N THR A 473 -45.44 5.24 37.87
CA THR A 473 -46.28 5.08 39.08
C THR A 473 -47.71 4.63 38.73
N SER A 474 -48.13 3.49 39.31
CA SER A 474 -49.49 3.15 39.82
C SER A 474 -50.73 3.88 39.25
N ASP A 475 -51.84 3.25 38.82
CA ASP A 475 -52.48 2.04 39.35
C ASP A 475 -53.72 1.61 38.50
N LYS A 476 -54.43 0.57 38.95
CA LYS A 476 -55.51 -0.15 38.24
C LYS A 476 -56.85 0.60 38.12
N ASN A 477 -57.56 0.45 36.98
CA ASN A 477 -58.88 -0.23 36.88
C ASN A 477 -59.53 -0.12 35.48
N SER A 478 -60.35 -1.14 35.14
CA SER A 478 -61.27 -1.22 33.98
C SER A 478 -62.72 -0.90 34.47
N PRO A 479 -63.83 -0.88 33.67
CA PRO A 479 -63.98 -1.21 32.25
C PRO A 479 -64.99 -0.36 31.41
N ASN A 480 -65.16 -0.74 30.13
CA ASN A 480 -66.37 -0.61 29.27
C ASN A 480 -66.97 0.77 28.93
N GLN A 481 -67.11 1.08 27.62
CA GLN A 481 -68.39 0.88 26.90
C GLN A 481 -68.33 1.13 25.38
N GLN A 482 -69.34 0.59 24.71
CA GLN A 482 -69.76 0.75 23.30
C GLN A 482 -70.12 2.24 23.00
N THR A 483 -70.37 2.75 21.77
CA THR A 483 -70.78 2.17 20.48
C THR A 483 -70.62 3.21 19.34
N LYS A 484 -70.55 2.73 18.07
CA LYS A 484 -71.04 3.32 16.80
C LYS A 484 -71.40 4.82 16.70
N ASN A 485 -71.06 5.45 15.56
CA ASN A 485 -72.05 5.73 14.49
C ASN A 485 -71.41 6.13 13.14
N GLU A 486 -72.18 5.88 12.07
CA GLU A 486 -71.83 6.05 10.66
C GLU A 486 -72.21 7.45 10.12
N THR A 487 -71.64 7.89 8.99
CA THR A 487 -72.43 8.49 7.88
C THR A 487 -71.59 8.61 6.60
N ASN A 488 -72.26 8.74 5.45
CA ASN A 488 -71.73 8.41 4.11
C ASN A 488 -71.48 9.64 3.20
N ASP A 489 -70.67 9.35 2.16
CA ASP A 489 -70.96 9.64 0.73
C ASP A 489 -70.53 10.94 -0.01
N LYS A 490 -69.91 10.66 -1.18
CA LYS A 490 -70.08 11.24 -2.54
C LYS A 490 -69.32 12.51 -3.00
N HIS A 491 -68.26 12.22 -3.80
CA HIS A 491 -68.15 12.48 -5.25
C HIS A 491 -68.42 13.88 -5.84
N CYS A 492 -67.45 14.41 -6.60
CA CYS A 492 -67.63 14.68 -8.04
C CYS A 492 -66.28 15.01 -8.75
N ALA A 493 -66.19 14.71 -10.04
CA ALA A 493 -65.05 15.01 -10.91
C ALA A 493 -65.50 15.41 -12.31
N VAL A 494 -64.81 16.35 -12.97
CA VAL A 494 -65.00 16.70 -14.39
C VAL A 494 -63.65 17.08 -15.04
N THR A 495 -63.36 16.44 -16.18
CA THR A 495 -62.21 16.61 -17.12
C THR A 495 -62.60 17.62 -18.25
N PRO A 496 -61.94 17.82 -19.44
CA PRO A 496 -60.85 17.05 -20.09
C PRO A 496 -59.82 17.80 -21.02
N ASN A 497 -58.81 17.05 -21.51
CA ASN A 497 -58.14 17.12 -22.85
C ASN A 497 -57.38 18.42 -23.29
N SER A 498 -56.38 18.46 -24.20
CA SER A 498 -55.65 17.46 -25.03
C SER A 498 -54.31 17.98 -25.65
N VAL A 499 -53.32 17.08 -25.80
CA VAL A 499 -52.42 16.83 -26.98
C VAL A 499 -51.70 17.97 -27.77
N CYS A 500 -50.36 18.04 -27.62
CA CYS A 500 -49.24 18.05 -28.61
C CYS A 500 -49.22 18.93 -29.91
N SER A 501 -48.15 19.72 -30.13
CA SER A 501 -47.17 19.59 -31.27
C SER A 501 -46.10 20.73 -31.31
N LYS A 502 -45.09 20.63 -32.20
CA LYS A 502 -43.86 21.48 -32.29
C LYS A 502 -43.94 22.54 -33.42
N SER A 503 -43.24 23.69 -33.30
CA SER A 503 -42.17 24.16 -34.24
C SER A 503 -41.72 25.65 -34.13
N SER A 504 -40.39 25.88 -34.08
CA SER A 504 -39.52 26.92 -34.74
C SER A 504 -39.78 28.46 -34.78
N GLU A 505 -38.66 29.21 -34.64
CA GLU A 505 -38.35 30.61 -35.06
C GLU A 505 -39.08 31.78 -34.33
N LYS A 506 -38.52 33.01 -34.12
CA LYS A 506 -37.17 33.62 -34.23
C LYS A 506 -37.13 34.95 -33.40
N GLU A 507 -35.94 35.58 -33.28
CA GLU A 507 -35.60 37.03 -33.09
C GLU A 507 -36.73 38.04 -32.71
N GLU A 508 -36.56 39.14 -31.96
CA GLU A 508 -35.53 39.84 -31.16
C GLU A 508 -36.23 41.18 -30.72
N ILE A 509 -35.51 42.21 -30.24
CA ILE A 509 -35.93 43.61 -29.94
C ILE A 509 -36.44 43.88 -28.51
N ASP A 510 -35.50 44.36 -27.70
CA ASP A 510 -35.51 45.59 -26.88
C ASP A 510 -36.83 46.14 -26.29
N ASP A 511 -36.78 46.51 -25.00
CA ASP A 511 -36.85 47.95 -24.68
C ASP A 511 -36.10 48.34 -23.39
N HIS A 512 -35.85 49.63 -23.24
CA HIS A 512 -34.85 50.23 -22.35
C HIS A 512 -35.25 50.44 -20.87
N SER A 513 -34.19 50.66 -20.08
CA SER A 513 -34.05 51.64 -18.96
C SER A 513 -33.81 51.03 -17.56
N SER A 514 -33.09 51.64 -16.63
CA SER A 514 -31.77 52.30 -16.60
C SER A 514 -31.65 53.07 -15.26
N ILE A 515 -30.47 53.00 -14.62
CA ILE A 515 -29.86 54.07 -13.79
C ILE A 515 -30.36 54.28 -12.33
N SER A 516 -29.40 54.14 -11.38
CA SER A 516 -29.27 54.84 -10.08
C SER A 516 -30.28 54.56 -8.94
N SER A 517 -30.02 54.86 -7.66
CA SER A 517 -28.76 54.94 -6.89
C SER A 517 -29.06 55.01 -5.38
N CYS A 518 -28.09 54.58 -4.56
CA CYS A 518 -27.74 55.07 -3.22
C CYS A 518 -28.73 55.98 -2.42
N GLY A 519 -29.11 55.51 -1.22
CA GLY A 519 -28.65 56.17 0.04
C GLY A 519 -29.67 56.91 0.93
N GLY A 520 -29.74 56.49 2.21
CA GLY A 520 -30.48 57.17 3.30
C GLY A 520 -32.00 56.94 3.28
N ARG A 521 -32.79 57.10 4.36
CA ARG A 521 -32.61 57.51 5.77
C ARG A 521 -33.96 57.24 6.49
N GLN A 522 -34.15 57.11 7.81
CA GLN A 522 -33.33 56.92 9.04
C GLN A 522 -34.33 56.55 10.18
N ILE A 523 -33.88 56.39 11.45
CA ILE A 523 -34.67 56.66 12.71
C ILE A 523 -35.79 55.62 13.06
N ASP A 524 -35.91 55.06 14.29
CA ASP A 524 -35.11 55.17 15.53
C ASP A 524 -35.22 53.90 16.42
N ASP A 525 -34.23 53.80 17.31
CA ASP A 525 -34.11 53.14 18.63
C ASP A 525 -35.22 52.22 19.19
N ASP A 526 -34.77 51.07 19.73
CA ASP A 526 -34.90 50.82 21.18
C ASP A 526 -33.73 49.94 21.70
N ASN A 527 -33.36 50.10 22.97
CA ASN A 527 -32.05 49.69 23.52
C ASN A 527 -32.19 48.75 24.73
N TYR A 528 -31.43 47.64 24.78
CA TYR A 528 -31.16 46.92 26.04
C TYR A 528 -29.85 46.13 25.99
N ASN A 529 -28.90 46.51 26.84
CA ASN A 529 -27.77 45.67 27.25
C ASN A 529 -28.22 44.74 28.40
N ASP A 530 -27.60 43.57 28.55
CA ASP A 530 -26.74 43.33 29.73
C ASP A 530 -25.96 42.00 29.68
N ASP A 531 -24.92 41.96 30.50
CA ASP A 531 -23.87 40.96 30.57
C ASP A 531 -24.31 39.53 30.94
N TYR A 532 -23.53 38.54 30.51
CA TYR A 532 -23.41 37.27 31.22
C TYR A 532 -21.96 36.95 31.59
N ASN A 533 -21.70 36.93 32.90
CA ASN A 533 -20.42 36.58 33.50
C ASN A 533 -20.05 35.11 33.27
N ILE A 534 -18.81 34.84 32.85
CA ILE A 534 -18.19 33.51 32.96
C ILE A 534 -17.42 33.46 34.28
N SER A 535 -17.83 32.58 35.19
CA SER A 535 -17.16 32.35 36.47
C SER A 535 -15.82 31.65 36.27
N ILE A 536 -14.74 32.33 36.67
CA ILE A 536 -13.40 31.74 36.74
C ILE A 536 -13.28 30.96 38.04
N ILE A 537 -13.05 29.64 37.95
CA ILE A 537 -12.70 28.82 39.11
C ILE A 537 -11.20 28.98 39.39
N PRO A 538 -10.79 29.47 40.57
CA PRO A 538 -9.37 29.57 40.93
C PRO A 538 -8.80 28.19 41.33
N ILE A 539 -7.63 27.85 40.80
CA ILE A 539 -6.86 26.68 41.24
C ILE A 539 -5.89 27.13 42.34
N ASN A 540 -6.11 26.65 43.57
CA ASN A 540 -5.18 26.84 44.69
C ASN A 540 -4.03 25.82 44.63
N GLU A 541 -2.82 26.27 44.95
CA GLU A 541 -1.69 25.40 45.26
C GLU A 541 -1.78 24.84 46.70
N GLN A 542 -1.09 23.71 46.92
CA GLN A 542 -0.77 23.07 48.20
C GLN A 542 -1.91 22.44 49.04
N ALA A 543 -2.06 21.11 48.89
CA ALA A 543 -2.38 20.20 49.98
C ALA A 543 -1.73 18.82 49.74
N ASN A 544 -1.57 17.99 50.77
CA ASN A 544 -0.51 16.97 50.85
C ASN A 544 -1.05 15.57 51.22
N ARG A 545 -0.29 14.52 50.84
CA ARG A 545 -0.23 13.16 51.41
C ARG A 545 -1.36 12.12 51.22
N ASN A 546 -0.95 11.05 50.51
CA ASN A 546 -0.86 9.64 50.95
C ASN A 546 -2.07 8.67 50.95
N THR A 547 -1.73 7.43 50.52
CA THR A 547 -2.37 6.12 50.76
C THR A 547 -3.75 5.88 50.13
N LEU A 548 -4.10 4.68 49.64
CA LEU A 548 -3.76 3.34 50.18
C LEU A 548 -3.53 2.27 49.09
N ILE A 549 -2.75 1.23 49.41
CA ILE A 549 -2.49 0.05 48.57
C ILE A 549 -3.63 -0.98 48.72
N ARG A 550 -4.07 -1.61 47.62
CA ARG A 550 -4.64 -2.96 47.66
C ARG A 550 -4.05 -3.83 46.55
N GLN A 551 -3.20 -4.77 46.95
CA GLN A 551 -2.90 -5.97 46.18
C GLN A 551 -3.97 -7.03 46.51
N THR A 552 -4.39 -7.79 45.51
CA THR A 552 -4.95 -9.13 45.70
C THR A 552 -4.38 -10.05 44.63
N ASN A 553 -3.52 -10.97 45.06
CA ASN A 553 -3.14 -12.12 44.24
C ASN A 553 -4.36 -13.04 44.05
N LEU A 554 -4.42 -13.76 42.93
CA LEU A 554 -5.23 -14.98 42.81
C LEU A 554 -4.48 -16.01 41.96
N ASP A 555 -4.60 -17.27 42.38
CA ASP A 555 -3.69 -18.36 42.00
C ASP A 555 -3.95 -18.98 40.64
N ILE A 556 -2.91 -19.62 40.11
CA ILE A 556 -2.96 -20.48 38.93
C ILE A 556 -3.25 -21.91 39.37
N ASN A 557 -4.34 -22.54 38.90
CA ASN A 557 -4.29 -23.91 38.33
C ASN A 557 -5.59 -24.45 37.71
N LYS A 558 -5.39 -25.31 36.70
CA LYS A 558 -6.27 -26.33 36.08
C LYS A 558 -7.42 -25.96 35.12
N GLN A 559 -7.14 -26.24 33.84
CA GLN A 559 -7.91 -27.06 32.86
C GLN A 559 -9.44 -27.02 32.88
N ASP A 560 -10.06 -26.60 31.76
CA ASP A 560 -10.69 -27.55 30.82
C ASP A 560 -10.93 -26.96 29.40
N ASN A 561 -11.48 -27.78 28.49
CA ASN A 561 -11.43 -27.63 27.02
C ASN A 561 -12.46 -26.69 26.33
N SER A 562 -12.04 -26.24 25.13
CA SER A 562 -12.81 -25.75 23.96
C SER A 562 -13.75 -24.54 24.12
N PHE A 563 -13.52 -23.49 23.30
CA PHE A 563 -14.42 -23.00 22.24
C PHE A 563 -13.81 -21.78 21.47
N ILE A 564 -14.00 -21.76 20.13
CA ILE A 564 -14.08 -20.62 19.18
C ILE A 564 -13.29 -19.31 19.46
N ALA A 565 -12.25 -19.00 18.65
CA ALA A 565 -11.88 -17.62 18.24
C ALA A 565 -10.88 -17.54 17.06
N MET A 566 -11.13 -16.62 16.12
CA MET A 566 -10.14 -15.95 15.25
C MET A 566 -9.75 -14.59 15.92
N PRO A 567 -8.70 -13.84 15.52
CA PRO A 567 -7.46 -14.17 14.78
C PRO A 567 -6.19 -13.53 15.43
N ILE A 568 -5.19 -14.30 15.90
CA ILE A 568 -4.02 -13.74 16.64
C ILE A 568 -2.63 -14.16 16.10
N ILE A 569 -2.54 -15.07 15.12
CA ILE A 569 -1.27 -15.77 14.76
C ILE A 569 -0.39 -15.00 13.74
N GLN A 570 -0.23 -13.68 13.92
CA GLN A 570 0.84 -12.90 13.26
C GLN A 570 1.71 -12.13 14.27
N GLY A 571 1.23 -11.88 15.50
CA GLY A 571 2.02 -11.21 16.55
C GLY A 571 2.90 -12.15 17.37
N PHE A 572 2.49 -13.41 17.56
CA PHE A 572 3.11 -14.31 18.54
C PHE A 572 4.47 -14.88 18.11
N PHE A 573 4.73 -15.00 16.81
CA PHE A 573 6.04 -15.46 16.31
C PHE A 573 7.15 -14.40 16.42
N CYS A 574 6.83 -13.10 16.36
CA CYS A 574 7.81 -12.04 16.65
C CYS A 574 8.17 -11.98 18.14
N PHE A 575 7.20 -12.18 19.04
CA PHE A 575 7.47 -12.14 20.48
C PHE A 575 8.31 -13.33 20.98
N LEU A 576 8.11 -14.53 20.42
CA LEU A 576 8.91 -15.70 20.75
C LEU A 576 10.32 -15.70 20.13
N PHE A 577 10.57 -14.89 19.09
CA PHE A 577 11.94 -14.63 18.61
C PHE A 577 12.68 -13.64 19.54
N TYR A 578 11.97 -12.64 20.08
CA TYR A 578 12.52 -11.62 20.97
C TYR A 578 12.99 -12.18 22.33
N ILE A 579 12.35 -13.24 22.85
CA ILE A 579 12.70 -13.83 24.17
C ILE A 579 13.79 -14.93 24.08
N LYS A 580 14.26 -15.32 22.88
CA LYS A 580 15.27 -16.40 22.72
C LYS A 580 16.73 -15.94 22.61
N ILE A 581 17.04 -14.65 22.83
CA ILE A 581 18.43 -14.14 22.92
C ILE A 581 18.65 -13.35 24.21
N ASN A 582 18.52 -14.04 25.35
CA ASN A 582 19.15 -13.61 26.61
C ASN A 582 19.26 -14.80 27.57
N LEU A 583 20.39 -15.52 27.55
CA LEU A 583 20.97 -16.22 28.73
C LEU A 583 22.31 -16.91 28.40
N LYS A 584 23.41 -16.12 28.48
CA LYS A 584 24.70 -16.46 29.14
C LYS A 584 25.78 -15.47 28.69
N LYS A 585 25.97 -14.39 29.45
CA LYS A 585 27.28 -13.72 29.52
C LYS A 585 28.13 -14.44 30.56
N LYS A 586 29.38 -14.75 30.23
CA LYS A 586 30.43 -15.06 31.21
C LYS A 586 31.35 -13.84 31.31
N PHE A 587 31.86 -13.58 32.50
CA PHE A 587 32.59 -12.36 32.86
C PHE A 587 33.86 -12.12 32.03
N LEU A 588 34.11 -10.85 31.73
CA LEU A 588 35.40 -10.21 31.94
C LEU A 588 35.19 -8.70 32.12
N ASN A 589 35.52 -8.17 33.29
CA ASN A 589 35.50 -6.73 33.55
C ASN A 589 36.79 -6.12 33.00
N VAL A 590 36.66 -5.11 32.15
CA VAL A 590 37.72 -4.13 31.91
C VAL A 590 37.10 -2.77 32.23
N GLU A 591 37.63 -2.12 33.26
CA GLU A 591 37.23 -0.75 33.58
C GLU A 591 37.83 0.20 32.54
N THR A 592 37.06 0.49 31.50
CA THR A 592 37.37 1.56 30.55
C THR A 592 36.65 2.83 30.99
N THR A 593 37.41 3.86 31.35
CA THR A 593 36.87 5.18 31.71
C THR A 593 36.30 5.88 30.46
N TYR A 594 34.99 5.80 30.27
CA TYR A 594 34.30 6.42 29.14
C TYR A 594 34.39 7.96 29.22
N LEU A 595 34.96 8.59 28.20
CA LEU A 595 35.08 10.03 28.11
C LEU A 595 33.72 10.66 27.78
N THR A 596 33.18 11.48 28.68
CA THR A 596 31.82 12.03 28.55
C THR A 596 31.73 13.30 27.69
N LYS A 597 32.79 13.69 26.99
CA LYS A 597 32.86 14.91 26.16
C LYS A 597 33.57 14.64 24.83
N CYS A 598 33.04 15.23 23.76
CA CYS A 598 33.67 15.24 22.43
C CYS A 598 35.10 15.79 22.53
N PRO A 599 36.14 15.12 21.98
CA PRO A 599 37.52 15.63 21.94
C PRO A 599 37.71 16.77 20.91
N CYS A 600 36.65 17.52 20.64
CA CYS A 600 36.42 18.34 19.48
C CYS A 600 36.55 19.81 19.90
N GLN A 601 37.63 20.50 19.49
CA GLN A 601 37.90 21.88 19.93
C GLN A 601 36.75 22.85 19.59
N SER A 602 36.07 22.63 18.46
CA SER A 602 34.85 23.34 18.07
C SER A 602 33.99 22.47 17.14
N HIS A 603 32.69 22.79 17.08
CA HIS A 603 31.70 22.18 16.20
C HIS A 603 31.24 23.17 15.11
N LEU A 604 30.58 22.66 14.07
CA LEU A 604 30.06 23.49 12.99
C LEU A 604 28.80 24.27 13.40
N ALA A 605 28.49 25.34 12.66
CA ALA A 605 27.59 26.40 13.08
C ALA A 605 26.12 25.99 13.34
N THR A 606 25.64 24.89 12.75
CA THR A 606 24.27 24.38 12.95
C THR A 606 24.32 22.95 13.46
N GLN A 607 23.57 22.65 14.53
CA GLN A 607 23.42 21.28 15.05
C GLN A 607 22.19 20.62 14.42
N LEU A 608 22.35 19.39 13.93
CA LEU A 608 21.30 18.60 13.30
C LEU A 608 20.80 17.47 14.21
N ILE A 609 21.74 16.68 14.74
CA ILE A 609 21.47 15.54 15.62
C ILE A 609 22.31 15.66 16.89
N ASP A 610 21.71 15.30 18.02
CA ASP A 610 22.35 15.18 19.32
C ASP A 610 21.55 14.16 20.14
N ARG A 611 21.90 12.86 20.02
CA ARG A 611 21.11 11.74 20.55
C ARG A 611 22.00 10.57 20.98
N THR A 612 21.50 9.77 21.93
CA THR A 612 22.17 8.56 22.41
C THR A 612 21.40 7.31 21.98
N TYR A 613 22.10 6.37 21.36
CA TYR A 613 21.58 5.12 20.81
C TYR A 613 22.04 3.91 21.65
N SER A 614 21.18 2.90 21.77
CA SER A 614 21.41 1.68 22.58
C SER A 614 22.24 0.62 21.84
N MET A 615 23.36 1.02 21.24
CA MET A 615 24.30 0.13 20.57
C MET A 615 25.76 0.55 20.79
N PRO A 616 26.75 -0.34 20.56
CA PRO A 616 28.16 0.04 20.53
C PRO A 616 28.49 0.98 19.36
N VAL A 617 29.47 1.86 19.58
CA VAL A 617 29.89 2.89 18.62
C VAL A 617 30.39 2.31 17.29
N GLU A 618 31.07 1.14 17.30
CA GLU A 618 31.51 0.44 16.09
C GLU A 618 30.30 0.07 15.21
N ARG A 619 29.26 -0.50 15.80
CA ARG A 619 28.04 -0.89 15.08
C ARG A 619 27.26 0.33 14.57
N LEU A 620 27.28 1.44 15.30
CA LEU A 620 26.69 2.70 14.83
C LEU A 620 27.49 3.30 13.67
N PHE A 621 28.83 3.22 13.72
CA PHE A 621 29.70 3.61 12.61
C PHE A 621 29.41 2.74 11.38
N ASP A 622 29.31 1.42 11.53
CA ASP A 622 28.97 0.51 10.45
C ASP A 622 27.59 0.81 9.85
N TYR A 623 26.58 1.16 10.66
CA TYR A 623 25.26 1.56 10.13
C TYR A 623 25.30 2.85 9.31
N LEU A 624 26.11 3.84 9.70
CA LEU A 624 26.18 5.15 9.02
C LEU A 624 27.17 5.18 7.85
N PHE A 625 28.23 4.39 7.92
CA PHE A 625 29.40 4.47 7.04
C PHE A 625 29.89 3.11 6.50
N GLY A 626 29.23 2.00 6.82
CA GLY A 626 29.50 0.69 6.23
C GLY A 626 28.66 0.43 4.98
N ASP A 627 29.10 -0.53 4.16
CA ASP A 627 28.38 -0.96 2.97
C ASP A 627 27.33 -2.01 3.36
N ASN A 628 26.12 -1.55 3.67
CA ASN A 628 25.04 -2.38 4.18
C ASN A 628 23.66 -2.00 3.59
N ASP A 629 22.69 -2.90 3.76
CA ASP A 629 21.32 -2.72 3.27
C ASP A 629 20.63 -1.47 3.84
N PHE A 630 21.00 -1.02 5.04
CA PHE A 630 20.44 0.18 5.66
C PHE A 630 20.88 1.46 4.93
N VAL A 631 22.16 1.61 4.57
CA VAL A 631 22.66 2.75 3.78
C VAL A 631 21.99 2.75 2.39
N VAL A 632 21.88 1.58 1.75
CA VAL A 632 21.18 1.42 0.48
C VAL A 632 19.69 1.82 0.60
N ALA A 633 18.98 1.29 1.59
CA ALA A 633 17.58 1.60 1.88
C ALA A 633 17.35 3.09 2.19
N TYR A 634 18.28 3.70 2.91
CA TYR A 634 18.28 5.10 3.28
C TYR A 634 18.47 6.03 2.06
N HIS A 635 19.43 5.76 1.19
CA HIS A 635 19.56 6.52 -0.06
C HIS A 635 18.43 6.24 -1.05
N ALA A 636 17.82 5.04 -1.03
CA ALA A 636 16.62 4.75 -1.82
C ALA A 636 15.38 5.54 -1.32
N SER A 637 15.18 5.66 -0.01
CA SER A 637 14.06 6.42 0.56
C SER A 637 14.12 7.92 0.21
N ARG A 638 15.33 8.50 0.15
CA ARG A 638 15.58 9.88 -0.29
C ARG A 638 15.14 10.18 -1.74
N ARG A 639 14.82 9.17 -2.56
CA ARG A 639 14.28 9.33 -3.94
C ARG A 639 12.76 9.48 -3.96
N ILE A 640 12.04 9.05 -2.92
CA ILE A 640 10.57 9.02 -2.90
C ILE A 640 10.05 10.35 -2.35
N LYS A 641 9.56 11.22 -3.23
CA LYS A 641 8.92 12.47 -2.80
C LYS A 641 7.55 12.21 -2.17
N GLY A 642 7.48 12.45 -0.86
CA GLY A 642 6.31 12.98 -0.16
C GLY A 642 5.07 12.09 -0.10
N PHE A 643 4.96 11.30 0.98
CA PHE A 643 3.69 11.18 1.71
C PHE A 643 3.95 10.75 3.16
N HIS A 644 3.24 11.36 4.11
CA HIS A 644 3.30 11.01 5.52
C HIS A 644 2.19 9.98 5.80
N MET A 645 2.48 8.69 5.65
CA MET A 645 1.57 7.58 5.99
C MET A 645 2.37 6.35 6.41
N GLU A 646 2.15 5.87 7.63
CA GLU A 646 2.67 4.58 8.07
C GLU A 646 1.89 3.40 7.44
N PHE A 647 2.38 2.18 7.68
CA PHE A 647 1.77 0.88 7.37
C PHE A 647 1.67 0.40 5.90
N TYR A 648 1.45 1.24 4.88
CA TYR A 648 1.19 0.70 3.52
C TYR A 648 2.43 0.29 2.70
N TYR A 649 3.65 0.67 3.10
CA TYR A 649 4.84 0.54 2.25
C TYR A 649 5.70 -0.73 2.38
N CYS A 650 5.49 -1.59 3.39
CA CYS A 650 6.24 -2.85 3.50
C CYS A 650 6.01 -3.80 2.32
N VAL A 651 4.86 -3.72 1.64
CA VAL A 651 4.52 -4.60 0.49
C VAL A 651 5.18 -4.13 -0.81
N PHE A 652 5.41 -2.82 -0.99
CA PHE A 652 6.10 -2.28 -2.17
C PHE A 652 7.62 -2.45 -2.13
N TYR A 653 8.20 -2.67 -0.94
CA TYR A 653 9.64 -2.69 -0.71
C TYR A 653 10.39 -3.83 -1.42
N TYR A 654 9.72 -4.95 -1.69
CA TYR A 654 10.34 -6.15 -2.29
C TYR A 654 10.33 -6.19 -3.83
N VAL A 655 9.65 -5.26 -4.52
CA VAL A 655 9.36 -5.39 -5.96
C VAL A 655 10.28 -4.53 -6.85
N ASN A 656 10.92 -3.48 -6.31
CA ASN A 656 11.74 -2.53 -7.09
C ASN A 656 13.21 -2.43 -6.63
N LEU A 657 13.85 -3.56 -6.32
CA LEU A 657 15.26 -3.62 -5.92
C LEU A 657 16.28 -3.45 -7.08
N PHE A 658 15.89 -2.85 -8.21
CA PHE A 658 16.65 -2.82 -9.46
C PHE A 658 16.88 -1.40 -10.04
N SER A 659 17.24 -0.43 -9.19
CA SER A 659 18.06 0.73 -9.62
C SER A 659 18.65 1.49 -8.42
N ILE A 660 19.72 0.96 -7.84
CA ILE A 660 20.44 1.61 -6.74
C ILE A 660 21.50 2.54 -7.37
N ASP A 661 21.25 3.85 -7.29
CA ASP A 661 22.16 4.90 -7.78
C ASP A 661 23.21 5.32 -6.71
N TYR A 662 23.33 4.60 -5.59
CA TYR A 662 24.36 4.83 -4.55
C TYR A 662 25.61 3.97 -4.81
N HIS A 663 26.78 4.59 -4.81
CA HIS A 663 28.08 3.93 -4.94
C HIS A 663 29.10 4.57 -4.01
N ALA A 664 29.68 3.79 -3.10
CA ALA A 664 30.80 4.19 -2.25
C ALA A 664 32.10 3.52 -2.71
N THR A 665 33.22 4.25 -2.68
CA THR A 665 34.55 3.65 -2.81
C THR A 665 35.02 3.06 -1.48
N GLU A 666 35.97 2.13 -1.53
CA GLU A 666 36.71 1.70 -0.34
C GLU A 666 37.42 2.88 0.36
N TRP A 667 37.69 2.70 1.65
CA TRP A 667 38.43 3.67 2.47
C TRP A 667 39.91 3.66 2.12
N ASN A 668 40.38 4.71 1.44
CA ASN A 668 41.77 4.86 1.01
C ASN A 668 42.54 5.77 1.97
N LEU A 669 43.81 5.46 2.24
CA LEU A 669 44.69 6.32 3.03
C LEU A 669 45.27 7.43 2.14
N ASN A 670 44.99 8.68 2.44
CA ASN A 670 45.54 9.81 1.69
C ASN A 670 46.97 10.14 2.18
N GLU A 671 47.97 9.84 1.35
CA GLU A 671 49.40 10.03 1.61
C GLU A 671 49.80 11.47 2.02
N LYS A 672 48.99 12.48 1.70
CA LYS A 672 49.27 13.90 2.02
C LYS A 672 48.66 14.38 3.32
N THR A 673 47.69 13.65 3.88
CA THR A 673 46.96 14.06 5.10
C THR A 673 46.97 13.00 6.20
N GLU A 674 47.52 11.82 5.90
CA GLU A 674 47.57 10.63 6.77
C GLU A 674 46.18 10.17 7.27
N LYS A 675 45.11 10.56 6.57
CA LYS A 675 43.72 10.28 6.93
C LYS A 675 43.07 9.33 5.94
N ARG A 676 42.16 8.50 6.46
CA ARG A 676 41.33 7.62 5.62
C ARG A 676 40.17 8.43 5.03
N GLU A 677 40.04 8.38 3.71
CA GLU A 677 38.99 9.06 2.97
C GLU A 677 38.34 8.14 1.92
N ARG A 678 37.09 8.44 1.57
CA ARG A 678 36.37 7.79 0.48
C ARG A 678 35.44 8.76 -0.23
N LEU A 679 34.99 8.37 -1.42
CA LEU A 679 34.00 9.11 -2.21
C LEU A 679 32.71 8.28 -2.31
N CYS A 680 31.59 8.92 -1.99
CA CYS A 680 30.25 8.38 -2.17
C CYS A 680 29.52 9.22 -3.22
N THR A 681 28.93 8.58 -4.22
CA THR A 681 28.11 9.23 -5.25
C THR A 681 26.68 8.70 -5.17
N TYR A 682 25.70 9.60 -5.16
CA TYR A 682 24.29 9.24 -5.14
C TYR A 682 23.41 10.28 -5.84
N LYS A 683 22.22 9.87 -6.28
CA LYS A 683 21.22 10.77 -6.87
C LYS A 683 20.15 11.17 -5.85
N VAL A 684 19.74 12.44 -5.87
CA VAL A 684 18.70 12.99 -4.97
C VAL A 684 17.63 13.71 -5.80
N ASP A 685 16.35 13.47 -5.51
CA ASP A 685 15.26 14.12 -6.21
C ASP A 685 14.88 15.45 -5.55
N VAL A 686 15.19 16.58 -6.21
CA VAL A 686 15.00 17.93 -5.67
C VAL A 686 13.67 18.51 -6.11
N ALA A 687 12.97 19.21 -5.22
CA ALA A 687 11.77 19.99 -5.55
C ALA A 687 12.14 21.32 -6.25
N ALA A 688 12.73 21.24 -7.44
CA ALA A 688 13.13 22.41 -8.23
C ALA A 688 11.98 22.91 -9.11
N VAL A 689 11.69 24.22 -9.05
CA VAL A 689 10.75 24.90 -9.97
C VAL A 689 11.41 25.19 -11.33
N PHE A 690 12.75 25.27 -11.37
CA PHE A 690 13.55 25.39 -12.59
C PHE A 690 14.86 24.62 -12.43
N GLY A 691 15.08 23.60 -13.27
CA GLY A 691 16.27 22.73 -13.25
C GLY A 691 15.90 21.25 -13.41
N ALA A 692 16.91 20.37 -13.33
CA ALA A 692 16.67 18.93 -13.30
C ALA A 692 15.92 18.52 -12.03
N THR A 693 15.00 17.56 -12.14
CA THR A 693 14.21 17.02 -11.01
C THR A 693 15.03 16.11 -10.10
N THR A 694 16.18 15.64 -10.60
CA THR A 694 17.13 14.75 -9.94
C THR A 694 18.53 15.35 -10.10
N ILE A 695 19.29 15.42 -9.01
CA ILE A 695 20.67 15.91 -8.99
C ILE A 695 21.63 14.75 -8.71
N CYS A 696 22.89 14.90 -9.13
CA CYS A 696 23.97 14.04 -8.68
C CYS A 696 24.68 14.71 -7.50
N SER A 697 24.84 13.99 -6.40
CA SER A 697 25.51 14.43 -5.19
C SER A 697 26.78 13.61 -5.00
N ASN A 698 27.92 14.29 -4.95
CA ASN A 698 29.24 13.74 -4.68
C ASN A 698 29.64 14.12 -3.25
N GLU A 699 29.77 13.12 -2.39
CA GLU A 699 30.07 13.26 -0.97
C GLU A 699 31.46 12.67 -0.67
N LYS A 700 32.41 13.52 -0.31
CA LYS A 700 33.72 13.08 0.18
C LYS A 700 33.64 12.90 1.69
N GLN A 701 33.98 11.71 2.20
CA GLN A 701 34.00 11.40 3.63
C GLN A 701 35.46 11.23 4.11
N VAL A 702 35.80 11.78 5.27
CA VAL A 702 37.16 11.75 5.84
C VAL A 702 37.11 11.45 7.34
N ILE A 703 37.78 10.38 7.77
CA ILE A 703 37.93 10.06 9.20
C ILE A 703 39.00 10.99 9.79
N GLN A 704 38.58 11.88 10.69
CA GLN A 704 39.44 12.85 11.37
C GLN A 704 40.12 12.26 12.61
N CYS A 705 39.44 11.36 13.32
CA CYS A 705 39.92 10.72 14.53
C CYS A 705 39.26 9.34 14.70
N GLU A 706 40.07 8.34 15.02
CA GLU A 706 39.67 6.99 15.40
C GLU A 706 40.40 6.63 16.70
N LEU A 707 39.87 7.13 17.82
CA LEU A 707 40.51 6.91 19.11
C LEU A 707 40.06 5.56 19.67
N SER A 708 40.98 4.58 19.68
CA SER A 708 40.82 3.27 20.33
C SER A 708 39.52 2.51 20.01
N LYS A 709 38.94 2.72 18.81
CA LYS A 709 37.60 2.27 18.39
C LYS A 709 36.43 2.67 19.32
N SER A 710 36.68 3.53 20.29
CA SER A 710 35.68 4.05 21.22
C SER A 710 35.07 5.38 20.76
N HIS A 711 35.75 6.07 19.84
CA HIS A 711 35.33 7.36 19.30
C HIS A 711 35.68 7.45 17.81
N TYR A 712 34.70 7.87 17.00
CA TYR A 712 34.90 8.20 15.58
C TYR A 712 34.48 9.64 15.32
N ILE A 713 35.32 10.41 14.63
CA ILE A 713 34.96 11.70 14.06
C ILE A 713 35.08 11.59 12.55
N VAL A 714 33.97 11.78 11.83
CA VAL A 714 33.92 11.77 10.37
C VAL A 714 33.46 13.14 9.89
N ASP A 715 34.28 13.79 9.07
CA ASP A 715 33.88 14.99 8.34
C ASP A 715 33.43 14.58 6.93
N THR A 716 32.32 15.15 6.45
CA THR A 716 31.82 14.92 5.09
C THR A 716 31.66 16.24 4.34
N GLU A 717 32.01 16.26 3.05
CA GLU A 717 31.83 17.39 2.14
C GLU A 717 30.93 16.97 0.98
N VAL A 718 29.70 17.49 0.94
CA VAL A 718 28.72 17.21 -0.12
C VAL A 718 28.73 18.33 -1.16
N ARG A 719 28.95 17.96 -2.42
CA ARG A 719 28.90 18.80 -3.61
C ARG A 719 27.77 18.32 -4.52
N ASN A 720 26.95 19.26 -4.99
CA ASN A 720 25.77 18.95 -5.81
C ASN A 720 25.99 19.43 -7.25
N GLU A 721 25.76 18.55 -8.21
CA GLU A 721 25.90 18.83 -9.64
C GLU A 721 24.52 19.03 -10.29
N GLY A 722 24.46 19.87 -11.34
CA GLY A 722 23.23 20.14 -12.10
C GLY A 722 22.36 21.30 -11.58
N ILE A 723 22.67 21.92 -10.44
CA ILE A 723 22.00 23.14 -9.95
C ILE A 723 22.84 24.39 -10.30
N LYS A 724 22.19 25.44 -10.83
CA LYS A 724 22.84 26.74 -11.06
C LYS A 724 23.44 27.30 -9.76
N TYR A 725 24.71 27.73 -9.81
CA TYR A 725 25.52 28.23 -8.69
C TYR A 725 25.94 27.18 -7.63
N ALA A 726 25.69 25.88 -7.81
CA ALA A 726 26.13 24.86 -6.85
C ALA A 726 27.65 24.61 -6.86
N ASP A 727 28.38 25.11 -7.87
CA ASP A 727 29.84 25.16 -7.89
C ASP A 727 30.43 26.25 -6.96
N ALA A 728 29.60 27.18 -6.48
CA ALA A 728 30.03 28.29 -5.64
C ALA A 728 30.04 27.98 -4.13
N PHE A 729 29.56 26.81 -3.69
CA PHE A 729 29.53 26.39 -2.28
C PHE A 729 29.47 24.86 -2.13
N PHE A 730 29.68 24.37 -0.91
CA PHE A 730 29.48 22.97 -0.52
C PHE A 730 28.91 22.88 0.89
N VAL A 731 28.30 21.75 1.23
CA VAL A 731 27.85 21.48 2.62
C VAL A 731 28.94 20.66 3.30
N ALA A 732 29.43 21.16 4.44
CA ALA A 732 30.33 20.42 5.32
C ALA A 732 29.53 19.92 6.53
N SER A 733 29.60 18.63 6.84
CA SER A 733 29.04 18.03 8.05
C SER A 733 30.14 17.34 8.87
N ARG A 734 29.95 17.27 10.19
CA ARG A 734 30.81 16.58 11.14
C ARG A 734 29.97 15.67 12.03
N TYR A 735 30.25 14.38 11.95
CA TYR A 735 29.66 13.32 12.75
C TYR A 735 30.62 12.95 13.89
N CYS A 736 30.18 13.14 15.12
CA CYS A 736 30.92 12.77 16.32
C CYS A 736 30.21 11.58 16.97
N LEU A 737 30.81 10.40 16.88
CA LEU A 737 30.33 9.15 17.47
C LEU A 737 31.18 8.84 18.72
N ILE A 738 30.52 8.71 19.87
CA ILE A 738 31.16 8.70 21.20
C ILE A 738 30.63 7.50 22.00
N GLN A 739 31.47 6.54 22.39
CA GLN A 739 31.06 5.45 23.27
C GLN A 739 30.83 5.98 24.71
N THR A 740 29.58 5.92 25.18
CA THR A 740 29.18 6.39 26.52
C THR A 740 28.96 5.25 27.52
N GLY A 741 28.89 4.01 27.03
CA GLY A 741 28.88 2.78 27.82
C GLY A 741 28.93 1.56 26.89
N PRO A 742 29.06 0.33 27.41
CA PRO A 742 29.39 -0.85 26.59
C PRO A 742 28.40 -1.13 25.43
N ASN A 743 27.11 -0.86 25.64
CA ASN A 743 26.06 -0.91 24.60
C ASN A 743 25.38 0.47 24.43
N LYS A 744 26.10 1.58 24.58
CA LYS A 744 25.56 2.92 24.40
C LYS A 744 26.55 3.83 23.68
N SER A 745 26.11 4.42 22.57
CA SER A 745 26.87 5.37 21.77
C SER A 745 26.08 6.66 21.60
N HIS A 746 26.75 7.79 21.71
CA HIS A 746 26.19 9.12 21.51
C HIS A 746 26.62 9.65 20.13
N LEU A 747 25.66 10.11 19.34
CA LEU A 747 25.84 10.69 18.02
C LEU A 747 25.49 12.17 18.08
N LYS A 748 26.46 13.00 17.74
CA LYS A 748 26.27 14.44 17.53
C LYS A 748 26.66 14.78 16.10
N VAL A 749 25.76 15.42 15.36
CA VAL A 749 26.00 15.86 13.98
C VAL A 749 25.81 17.36 13.89
N THR A 750 26.81 18.03 13.29
CA THR A 750 26.80 19.48 13.07
C THR A 750 27.19 19.78 11.63
N CYS A 751 26.64 20.83 11.03
CA CYS A 751 26.86 21.19 9.63
C CYS A 751 27.08 22.70 9.42
N GLU A 752 27.67 23.05 8.28
CA GLU A 752 27.89 24.41 7.80
C GLU A 752 27.85 24.44 6.26
N VAL A 753 27.30 25.51 5.66
CA VAL A 753 27.41 25.77 4.23
C VAL A 753 28.61 26.67 3.96
N ARG A 754 29.62 26.16 3.24
CA ARG A 754 30.87 26.87 2.95
C ARG A 754 30.88 27.38 1.52
N TYR A 755 31.08 28.68 1.35
CA TYR A 755 31.14 29.34 0.05
C TYR A 755 32.57 29.35 -0.50
N ILE A 756 32.74 28.83 -1.71
CA ILE A 756 34.00 28.82 -2.47
C ILE A 756 34.16 30.15 -3.24
N ARG A 757 33.04 30.76 -3.66
CA ARG A 757 33.01 32.04 -4.38
C ARG A 757 32.03 33.02 -3.75
N SER A 758 32.28 34.32 -3.91
CA SER A 758 31.38 35.35 -3.39
C SER A 758 30.09 35.44 -4.21
N LEU A 759 28.95 35.33 -3.52
CA LEU A 759 27.60 35.50 -4.07
C LEU A 759 26.93 36.74 -3.48
N MET A 760 26.06 37.41 -4.26
CA MET A 760 25.26 38.54 -3.79
C MET A 760 24.35 38.15 -2.62
N ILE A 761 24.08 39.10 -1.72
CA ILE A 761 23.36 38.86 -0.45
C ILE A 761 21.96 38.26 -0.67
N ILE A 762 21.22 38.75 -1.67
CA ILE A 762 19.88 38.24 -2.04
C ILE A 762 19.95 36.76 -2.44
N ILE A 763 20.99 36.37 -3.19
CA ILE A 763 21.22 34.98 -3.60
C ILE A 763 21.57 34.14 -2.37
N LYS A 764 22.46 34.62 -1.49
CA LYS A 764 22.80 33.95 -0.23
C LYS A 764 21.56 33.66 0.63
N CYS A 765 20.68 34.64 0.84
CA CYS A 765 19.45 34.44 1.62
C CYS A 765 18.47 33.45 0.96
N LYS A 766 18.20 33.62 -0.34
CA LYS A 766 17.21 32.80 -1.06
C LYS A 766 17.62 31.32 -1.15
N TYR A 767 18.91 31.05 -1.31
CA TYR A 767 19.42 29.67 -1.33
C TYR A 767 19.66 29.10 0.08
N LYS A 768 19.99 29.91 1.10
CA LYS A 768 20.16 29.42 2.49
C LYS A 768 18.91 28.71 3.02
N LEU A 769 17.70 29.19 2.68
CA LEU A 769 16.43 28.57 3.10
C LEU A 769 16.13 27.26 2.34
N ILE A 770 16.46 27.21 1.04
CA ILE A 770 16.33 26.01 0.20
C ILE A 770 17.32 24.92 0.67
N PHE A 771 18.55 25.30 1.00
CA PHE A 771 19.56 24.36 1.46
C PHE A 771 19.40 23.96 2.93
N LEU A 772 18.82 24.80 3.81
CA LEU A 772 18.39 24.31 5.13
C LEU A 772 17.36 23.19 4.99
N ASN A 773 16.41 23.30 4.05
CA ASN A 773 15.46 22.22 3.78
C ASN A 773 16.13 20.98 3.18
N LEU A 774 17.10 21.10 2.28
CA LEU A 774 17.87 19.95 1.79
C LEU A 774 18.74 19.30 2.88
N ILE A 775 19.27 20.08 3.83
CA ILE A 775 20.02 19.58 4.99
C ILE A 775 19.07 18.87 5.98
N LEU A 776 17.88 19.40 6.22
CA LEU A 776 16.87 18.78 7.11
C LEU A 776 16.24 17.52 6.48
N LEU A 777 16.00 17.53 5.16
CA LEU A 777 15.62 16.33 4.39
C LEU A 777 16.72 15.25 4.40
N ASN A 778 17.98 15.66 4.58
CA ASN A 778 19.11 14.73 4.61
C ASN A 778 19.29 14.01 5.96
N GLU A 779 18.66 14.38 7.08
CA GLU A 779 19.01 13.80 8.40
C GLU A 779 17.83 13.36 9.28
N TYR A 780 16.79 12.75 8.68
CA TYR A 780 15.95 11.80 9.43
C TYR A 780 16.58 10.42 9.35
N ILE A 781 17.33 10.02 10.39
CA ILE A 781 18.01 8.70 10.45
C ILE A 781 17.24 7.77 11.40
N PRO A 782 16.35 6.88 10.89
CA PRO A 782 15.58 5.95 11.71
C PRO A 782 16.45 4.76 12.14
N ILE A 783 17.19 4.92 13.22
CA ILE A 783 17.93 3.83 13.92
C ILE A 783 17.09 3.34 15.13
N GLY A 784 15.78 3.24 14.93
CA GLY A 784 14.79 2.85 15.95
C GLY A 784 14.33 1.42 15.74
#